data_AF-Q8SUX7-F1
#
_entry.id   AF-Q8SUX7-F1
#
_cell.length_a   1.000
_cell.length_b   1.000
_cell.length_c   1.000
_cell.angle_alpha   90.00
_cell.angle_beta   90.00
_cell.angle_gamma   90.00
#
_symmetry.space_group_name_H-M   'P 1'
#
loop_
_entity.id
_entity.type
_entity.pdbx_description
1 polymer ?
#
loop_
_entity_poly.entity_id
_entity_poly.type
_entity_poly.pdbx_seq_one_letter_code
_entity_poly.pdbx_strand_id
1 'polypeptide(L)'
;MESWKSKSLEHINIQFRSIMEGMGIDEEKQHKLAAKLNLSKKIRTITSMQTLDERKRKIREYVVKLRDRNSVLNLLSLSVSLEIGPKVLYEIFSAEGGHDVLVKCMRRMDEEFSDVVCDALYIVLSKYGNHFPLFLRILLDGFLAGKIHETKSFFKILEFLVNENKADELFFNIDFNRCVCNTYLSKVIEYIRNLPKIDEELNFVVPLLRSPKSVHVKYILFVSDFPLLEQRVSNREVFEELAREIRPAACADWRKDRINEVMRLAEIEGVLDVACCVFEAFVFGDRKVFGSLLESMEKVGIYEEKDDGGKEKAVEIESRKDAAKKPEASKGRGPKKIIRKTGKSQTPAKRYIQVKWTKMGKGNSVWSKINMEEMERVFKAEEFDGFEVRGEKPRASSAETEKRRPSVFSEKKNYAINIALGRVKESNCDLKSAILGMEERLSENLVKQLLFYFPTDDEIEQLQSTDSVFGRGEEFFKECIEDIELMKRCLYYLYFIISFRNQNVTKTLETLERYYSMLLESKELRRFLGIALAAGNHLNKGSFLGNAEGFTMESIPRILEVKSNGSSMVSLLRKKIDCAQLLKDLSVVYDASGVNFEGLCIEVEELKKNYINASGSAFPQIQEKMEKIQEKYEAICSLYDKVTKLHRDCREYFGEKIDDGFSSRIILLLDRMARDVQKK
;
A
#
# COMPACT_ATOMS: atom_id res chain seq x y z
N MET A 1 -6.73 -35.50 4.76
CA MET A 1 -7.42 -34.36 5.40
C MET A 1 -8.92 -34.55 5.26
N GLU A 2 -9.49 -35.52 5.98
CA GLU A 2 -10.94 -35.55 6.20
C GLU A 2 -11.24 -34.49 7.27
N SER A 3 -11.82 -33.40 6.81
CA SER A 3 -11.86 -32.10 7.45
C SER A 3 -12.53 -32.11 8.84
N TRP A 4 -12.01 -31.31 9.77
CA TRP A 4 -12.67 -30.91 11.02
C TRP A 4 -14.15 -30.47 10.84
N LYS A 5 -14.53 -30.08 9.62
CA LYS A 5 -15.91 -29.83 9.20
C LYS A 5 -16.81 -31.06 9.34
N SER A 6 -16.33 -32.27 9.05
CA SER A 6 -17.10 -33.53 9.15
C SER A 6 -17.52 -33.81 10.60
N LYS A 7 -16.57 -33.80 11.55
CA LYS A 7 -16.85 -34.09 12.97
C LYS A 7 -17.78 -33.04 13.61
N SER A 8 -17.60 -31.77 13.25
CA SER A 8 -18.40 -30.68 13.80
C SER A 8 -19.82 -30.65 13.23
N LEU A 9 -19.98 -30.96 11.94
CA LEU A 9 -21.28 -31.13 11.28
C LEU A 9 -22.03 -32.36 11.82
N GLU A 10 -21.32 -33.46 12.07
CA GLU A 10 -21.87 -34.67 12.67
C GLU A 10 -22.43 -34.38 14.07
N HIS A 11 -21.69 -33.62 14.89
CA HIS A 11 -22.15 -33.20 16.21
C HIS A 11 -23.45 -32.37 16.15
N ILE A 12 -23.56 -31.44 15.19
CA ILE A 12 -24.80 -30.68 14.98
C ILE A 12 -25.94 -31.57 14.49
N ASN A 13 -25.67 -32.50 13.59
CA ASN A 13 -26.68 -33.44 13.12
C ASN A 13 -27.19 -34.33 14.26
N ILE A 14 -26.32 -34.72 15.19
CA ILE A 14 -26.70 -35.46 16.41
C ILE A 14 -27.59 -34.59 17.31
N GLN A 15 -27.17 -33.35 17.61
CA GLN A 15 -27.97 -32.42 18.43
C GLN A 15 -29.34 -32.12 17.79
N PHE A 16 -29.38 -31.91 16.48
CA PHE A 16 -30.61 -31.65 15.74
C PHE A 16 -31.57 -32.85 15.79
N ARG A 17 -31.04 -34.08 15.62
CA ARG A 17 -31.84 -35.32 15.71
C ARG A 17 -32.37 -35.55 17.12
N SER A 18 -31.56 -35.36 18.16
CA SER A 18 -31.99 -35.51 19.56
C SER A 18 -33.14 -34.56 19.93
N ILE A 19 -33.15 -33.33 19.39
CA ILE A 19 -34.28 -32.41 19.56
C ILE A 19 -35.55 -32.94 18.88
N MET A 20 -35.44 -33.46 17.65
CA MET A 20 -36.57 -34.02 16.91
C MET A 20 -37.12 -35.30 17.58
N GLU A 21 -36.25 -36.10 18.18
CA GLU A 21 -36.62 -37.26 19.01
C GLU A 21 -37.46 -36.82 20.22
N GLY A 22 -37.04 -35.76 20.92
CA GLY A 22 -37.83 -35.15 22.01
C GLY A 22 -39.18 -34.59 21.58
N MET A 23 -39.39 -34.35 20.27
CA MET A 23 -40.67 -33.91 19.69
C MET A 23 -41.51 -35.08 19.14
N GLY A 24 -41.06 -36.33 19.29
CA GLY A 24 -41.79 -37.53 18.86
C GLY A 24 -41.73 -37.83 17.36
N ILE A 25 -40.73 -37.32 16.64
CA ILE A 25 -40.54 -37.58 15.20
C ILE A 25 -39.84 -38.93 15.02
N ASP A 26 -40.27 -39.74 14.03
CA ASP A 26 -39.67 -41.04 13.76
C ASP A 26 -38.23 -40.94 13.21
N GLU A 27 -37.40 -41.92 13.55
CA GLU A 27 -35.96 -41.95 13.27
C GLU A 27 -35.65 -41.84 11.75
N GLU A 28 -36.45 -42.46 10.89
CA GLU A 28 -36.27 -42.39 9.44
C GLU A 28 -36.51 -40.97 8.90
N LYS A 29 -37.55 -40.28 9.39
CA LYS A 29 -37.80 -38.87 9.07
C LYS A 29 -36.76 -37.94 9.68
N GLN A 30 -36.25 -38.22 10.88
CA GLN A 30 -35.17 -37.44 11.50
C GLN A 30 -33.92 -37.42 10.60
N HIS A 31 -33.49 -38.59 10.10
CA HIS A 31 -32.35 -38.71 9.19
C HIS A 31 -32.60 -37.99 7.86
N LYS A 32 -33.80 -38.12 7.27
CA LYS A 32 -34.17 -37.40 6.03
C LYS A 32 -34.18 -35.88 6.21
N LEU A 33 -34.72 -35.37 7.33
CA LEU A 33 -34.75 -33.94 7.65
C LEU A 33 -33.35 -33.39 7.93
N ALA A 34 -32.54 -34.12 8.69
CA ALA A 34 -31.15 -33.76 8.94
C ALA A 34 -30.33 -33.74 7.64
N ALA A 35 -30.57 -34.64 6.68
CA ALA A 35 -29.88 -34.61 5.39
C ALA A 35 -30.33 -33.44 4.49
N LYS A 36 -31.62 -33.05 4.56
CA LYS A 36 -32.22 -32.05 3.65
C LYS A 36 -32.05 -30.60 4.10
N LEU A 37 -31.95 -30.33 5.39
CA LEU A 37 -31.86 -28.97 5.93
C LEU A 37 -30.42 -28.43 5.89
N ASN A 38 -30.28 -27.16 5.52
CA ASN A 38 -28.99 -26.47 5.57
C ASN A 38 -28.54 -26.20 7.03
N LEU A 39 -27.24 -25.95 7.21
CA LEU A 39 -26.62 -25.81 8.52
C LEU A 39 -27.23 -24.68 9.37
N SER A 40 -27.52 -23.53 8.73
CA SER A 40 -28.14 -22.38 9.38
C SER A 40 -29.53 -22.70 9.94
N LYS A 41 -30.39 -23.40 9.17
CA LYS A 41 -31.72 -23.83 9.64
C LYS A 41 -31.62 -24.78 10.83
N LYS A 42 -30.68 -25.75 10.80
CA LYS A 42 -30.46 -26.68 11.92
C LYS A 42 -30.07 -25.93 13.20
N ILE A 43 -29.11 -25.02 13.11
CA ILE A 43 -28.64 -24.24 14.26
C ILE A 43 -29.75 -23.33 14.80
N ARG A 44 -30.56 -22.73 13.92
CA ARG A 44 -31.71 -21.92 14.33
C ARG A 44 -32.72 -22.73 15.14
N THR A 45 -33.07 -23.94 14.68
CA THR A 45 -33.95 -24.85 15.42
C THR A 45 -33.34 -25.31 16.74
N ILE A 46 -32.04 -25.65 16.75
CA ILE A 46 -31.34 -26.03 17.99
C ILE A 46 -31.36 -24.88 19.00
N THR A 47 -31.16 -23.65 18.52
CA THR A 47 -31.09 -22.45 19.37
C THR A 47 -32.48 -22.04 19.88
N SER A 48 -33.55 -22.25 19.10
CA SER A 48 -34.91 -21.94 19.53
C SER A 48 -35.43 -22.86 20.63
N MET A 49 -34.89 -24.07 20.75
CA MET A 49 -35.27 -25.04 21.79
C MET A 49 -34.48 -24.89 23.09
N GLN A 50 -33.45 -24.04 23.11
CA GLN A 50 -32.64 -23.79 24.30
C GLN A 50 -33.31 -22.82 25.26
N THR A 51 -33.10 -23.03 26.56
CA THR A 51 -33.52 -22.06 27.57
C THR A 51 -32.69 -20.77 27.46
N LEU A 52 -33.21 -19.67 28.00
CA LEU A 52 -32.48 -18.40 27.99
C LEU A 52 -31.13 -18.52 28.71
N ASP A 53 -31.06 -19.27 29.83
CA ASP A 53 -29.82 -19.41 30.59
C ASP A 53 -28.77 -20.29 29.89
N GLU A 54 -29.21 -21.32 29.15
CA GLU A 54 -28.33 -22.07 28.25
C GLU A 54 -27.74 -21.16 27.17
N ARG A 55 -28.57 -20.30 26.57
CA ARG A 55 -28.12 -19.35 25.54
C ARG A 55 -27.13 -18.34 26.12
N LYS A 56 -27.37 -17.80 27.32
CA LYS A 56 -26.42 -16.91 28.03
C LYS A 56 -25.05 -17.58 28.23
N ARG A 57 -25.03 -18.82 28.72
CA ARG A 57 -23.78 -19.58 28.91
C ARG A 57 -23.07 -19.81 27.58
N LYS A 58 -23.80 -20.20 26.54
CA LYS A 58 -23.24 -20.45 25.21
C LYS A 58 -22.65 -19.20 24.58
N ILE A 59 -23.25 -18.01 24.73
CA ILE A 59 -22.65 -16.76 24.26
C ILE A 59 -21.24 -16.57 24.84
N ARG A 60 -21.07 -16.75 26.16
CA ARG A 60 -19.75 -16.64 26.80
C ARG A 60 -18.76 -17.66 26.23
N GLU A 61 -19.18 -18.91 26.13
CA GLU A 61 -18.35 -19.98 25.54
C GLU A 61 -17.95 -19.68 24.10
N TYR A 62 -18.87 -19.16 23.27
CA TYR A 62 -18.57 -18.82 21.89
C TYR A 62 -17.57 -17.68 21.78
N VAL A 63 -17.72 -16.62 22.58
CA VAL A 63 -16.79 -15.48 22.59
C VAL A 63 -15.38 -15.94 23.02
N VAL A 64 -15.28 -16.77 24.07
CA VAL A 64 -13.99 -17.35 24.51
C VAL A 64 -13.39 -18.25 23.42
N LYS A 65 -14.17 -19.18 22.87
CA LYS A 65 -13.67 -20.11 21.84
C LYS A 65 -13.21 -19.39 20.57
N LEU A 66 -13.93 -18.34 20.16
CA LEU A 66 -13.60 -17.53 18.99
C LEU A 66 -12.40 -16.61 19.22
N ARG A 67 -12.06 -16.29 20.48
CA ARG A 67 -10.84 -15.56 20.83
C ARG A 67 -9.59 -16.36 20.47
N ASP A 68 -9.61 -17.66 20.78
CA ASP A 68 -8.46 -18.55 20.67
C ASP A 68 -8.41 -19.28 19.31
N ARG A 69 -9.57 -19.57 18.70
CA ARG A 69 -9.66 -20.35 17.45
C ARG A 69 -10.70 -19.78 16.49
N ASN A 70 -10.37 -19.73 15.20
CA ASN A 70 -11.35 -19.47 14.16
C ASN A 70 -12.25 -20.70 13.97
N SER A 71 -13.55 -20.54 14.17
CA SER A 71 -14.53 -21.61 13.95
C SER A 71 -15.78 -21.05 13.30
N VAL A 72 -15.97 -21.40 12.02
CA VAL A 72 -17.19 -21.11 11.23
C VAL A 72 -18.44 -21.49 12.01
N LEU A 73 -18.41 -22.66 12.67
CA LEU A 73 -19.54 -23.19 13.42
C LEU A 73 -19.90 -22.35 14.64
N ASN A 74 -18.89 -21.97 15.44
CA ASN A 74 -19.10 -21.17 16.64
C ASN A 74 -19.56 -19.76 16.26
N LEU A 75 -19.00 -19.18 15.21
CA LEU A 75 -19.41 -17.87 14.73
C LEU A 75 -20.85 -17.88 14.20
N LEU A 76 -21.22 -18.91 13.43
CA LEU A 76 -22.57 -19.06 12.92
C LEU A 76 -23.60 -19.37 14.03
N SER A 77 -23.19 -20.13 15.05
CA SER A 77 -24.02 -20.36 16.24
C SER A 77 -24.19 -19.10 17.08
N LEU A 78 -23.14 -18.31 17.23
CA LEU A 78 -23.15 -17.02 17.90
C LEU A 78 -24.05 -16.03 17.16
N SER A 79 -23.89 -15.90 15.84
CA SER A 79 -24.68 -14.96 15.02
C SER A 79 -26.16 -15.28 15.09
N VAL A 80 -26.55 -16.54 14.94
CA VAL A 80 -27.95 -16.98 15.08
C VAL A 80 -28.46 -16.73 16.51
N SER A 81 -27.65 -16.99 17.54
CA SER A 81 -28.04 -16.76 18.93
C SER A 81 -28.33 -15.30 19.25
N LEU A 82 -27.56 -14.38 18.66
CA LEU A 82 -27.79 -12.93 18.75
C LEU A 82 -28.97 -12.49 17.88
N GLU A 83 -29.11 -13.05 16.68
CA GLU A 83 -30.20 -12.73 15.75
C GLU A 83 -31.57 -13.04 16.34
N ILE A 84 -31.80 -14.22 16.89
CA ILE A 84 -33.10 -14.60 17.48
C ILE A 84 -33.14 -14.36 19.01
N GLY A 85 -32.22 -13.54 19.53
CA GLY A 85 -32.01 -13.36 20.97
C GLY A 85 -32.58 -12.06 21.56
N PRO A 86 -32.99 -12.06 22.84
CA PRO A 86 -33.28 -10.82 23.56
C PRO A 86 -32.01 -10.01 23.80
N LYS A 87 -32.16 -8.70 24.04
CA LYS A 87 -31.06 -7.74 24.22
C LYS A 87 -30.00 -8.15 25.25
N VAL A 88 -30.40 -8.83 26.33
CA VAL A 88 -29.48 -9.35 27.36
C VAL A 88 -28.38 -10.27 26.81
N LEU A 89 -28.63 -11.01 25.72
CA LEU A 89 -27.61 -11.84 25.10
C LEU A 89 -26.52 -10.99 24.43
N TYR A 90 -26.91 -9.86 23.84
CA TYR A 90 -25.98 -8.90 23.28
C TYR A 90 -25.18 -8.19 24.37
N GLU A 91 -25.81 -7.83 25.50
CA GLU A 91 -25.11 -7.22 26.64
C GLU A 91 -24.01 -8.15 27.18
N ILE A 92 -24.29 -9.45 27.29
CA ILE A 92 -23.28 -10.46 27.66
C ILE A 92 -22.20 -10.56 26.59
N PHE A 93 -22.57 -10.65 25.31
CA PHE A 93 -21.61 -10.66 24.21
C PHE A 93 -20.67 -9.45 24.26
N SER A 94 -21.20 -8.25 24.50
CA SER A 94 -20.42 -7.03 24.61
C SER A 94 -19.52 -7.04 25.85
N ALA A 95 -20.04 -7.46 27.01
CA ALA A 95 -19.28 -7.51 28.26
C ALA A 95 -18.08 -8.47 28.21
N GLU A 96 -18.19 -9.54 27.42
CA GLU A 96 -17.12 -10.53 27.22
C GLU A 96 -16.09 -10.13 26.15
N GLY A 97 -16.17 -8.91 25.60
CA GLY A 97 -15.27 -8.43 24.54
C GLY A 97 -15.63 -9.00 23.16
N GLY A 98 -16.91 -9.25 22.91
CA GLY A 98 -17.39 -9.84 21.66
C GLY A 98 -17.08 -9.02 20.41
N HIS A 99 -17.08 -7.69 20.50
CA HIS A 99 -16.72 -6.81 19.37
C HIS A 99 -15.26 -7.02 18.95
N ASP A 100 -14.34 -7.11 19.90
CA ASP A 100 -12.91 -7.35 19.63
C ASP A 100 -12.69 -8.73 18.99
N VAL A 101 -13.47 -9.72 19.43
CA VAL A 101 -13.44 -11.06 18.85
C VAL A 101 -13.91 -11.02 17.39
N LEU A 102 -14.99 -10.31 17.06
CA LEU A 102 -15.44 -10.16 15.68
C LEU A 102 -14.39 -9.43 14.82
N VAL A 103 -13.77 -8.35 15.32
CA VAL A 103 -12.68 -7.65 14.61
C VAL A 103 -11.48 -8.57 14.38
N LYS A 104 -11.11 -9.41 15.36
CA LYS A 104 -10.07 -10.42 15.19
C LYS A 104 -10.44 -11.48 14.15
N CYS A 105 -11.70 -11.93 14.14
CA CYS A 105 -12.20 -12.87 13.12
C CYS A 105 -12.08 -12.26 11.71
N MET A 106 -12.39 -10.97 11.54
CA MET A 106 -12.20 -10.28 10.26
C MET A 106 -10.74 -10.25 9.81
N ARG A 107 -9.79 -9.93 10.70
CA ARG A 107 -8.37 -9.91 10.33
C ARG A 107 -7.84 -11.29 9.89
N ARG A 108 -8.50 -12.36 10.33
CA ARG A 108 -8.14 -13.75 10.03
C ARG A 108 -9.06 -14.39 8.97
N MET A 109 -9.86 -13.61 8.26
CA MET A 109 -10.82 -14.13 7.27
C MET A 109 -10.10 -14.79 6.07
N ASP A 110 -10.64 -15.93 5.64
CA ASP A 110 -10.37 -16.63 4.39
C ASP A 110 -11.64 -16.70 3.53
N GLU A 111 -11.56 -17.24 2.32
CA GLU A 111 -12.68 -17.32 1.37
C GLU A 111 -13.89 -18.10 1.91
N GLU A 112 -13.71 -19.05 2.85
CA GLU A 112 -14.80 -19.87 3.37
C GLU A 112 -15.51 -19.23 4.59
N PHE A 113 -14.85 -18.29 5.27
CA PHE A 113 -15.31 -17.68 6.52
C PHE A 113 -15.87 -16.26 6.36
N SER A 114 -15.57 -15.61 5.23
CA SER A 114 -15.92 -14.23 4.93
C SER A 114 -17.42 -13.94 5.04
N ASP A 115 -18.27 -14.78 4.42
CA ASP A 115 -19.73 -14.62 4.45
C ASP A 115 -20.29 -14.64 5.88
N VAL A 116 -19.84 -15.60 6.70
CA VAL A 116 -20.33 -15.79 8.06
C VAL A 116 -19.91 -14.64 8.97
N VAL A 117 -18.71 -14.08 8.76
CA VAL A 117 -18.23 -12.90 9.47
C VAL A 117 -19.06 -11.67 9.12
N CYS A 118 -19.29 -11.42 7.82
CA CYS A 118 -20.14 -10.31 7.38
C CYS A 118 -21.58 -10.46 7.88
N ASP A 119 -22.15 -11.66 7.85
CA ASP A 119 -23.50 -11.92 8.39
C ASP A 119 -23.57 -11.59 9.88
N ALA A 120 -22.59 -12.04 10.67
CA ALA A 120 -22.52 -11.77 12.10
C ALA A 120 -22.40 -10.26 12.39
N LEU A 121 -21.55 -9.56 11.63
CA LEU A 121 -21.40 -8.11 11.73
C LEU A 121 -22.69 -7.37 11.39
N TYR A 122 -23.35 -7.75 10.29
CA TYR A 122 -24.61 -7.15 9.88
C TYR A 122 -25.70 -7.35 10.94
N ILE A 123 -25.81 -8.54 11.54
CA ILE A 123 -26.75 -8.82 12.63
C ILE A 123 -26.47 -7.90 13.83
N VAL A 124 -25.20 -7.73 14.21
CA VAL A 124 -24.85 -6.89 15.34
C VAL A 124 -25.17 -5.42 15.06
N LEU A 125 -24.83 -4.91 13.88
CA LEU A 125 -25.08 -3.52 13.49
C LEU A 125 -26.58 -3.23 13.36
N SER A 126 -27.31 -4.05 12.60
CA SER A 126 -28.74 -3.86 12.34
C SER A 126 -29.61 -3.87 13.60
N LYS A 127 -29.17 -4.55 14.66
CA LYS A 127 -29.92 -4.65 15.92
C LYS A 127 -29.40 -3.74 17.03
N TYR A 128 -28.11 -3.39 17.03
CA TYR A 128 -27.44 -2.81 18.21
C TYR A 128 -26.45 -1.67 17.89
N GLY A 129 -26.48 -1.12 16.67
CA GLY A 129 -25.37 -0.45 15.97
C GLY A 129 -24.81 0.91 16.43
N ASN A 130 -24.69 1.21 17.72
CA ASN A 130 -24.06 2.47 18.19
C ASN A 130 -22.73 2.34 18.96
N HIS A 131 -22.28 1.13 19.28
CA HIS A 131 -21.09 0.92 20.13
C HIS A 131 -20.00 0.05 19.48
N PHE A 132 -20.09 -0.19 18.17
CA PHE A 132 -19.12 -1.04 17.48
C PHE A 132 -17.85 -0.22 17.13
N PRO A 133 -16.63 -0.76 17.36
CA PRO A 133 -15.37 -0.10 16.99
C PRO A 133 -15.26 0.31 15.50
N LEU A 134 -14.27 1.12 15.14
CA LEU A 134 -13.94 1.38 13.72
C LEU A 134 -13.34 0.12 13.08
N PHE A 135 -14.03 -0.46 12.09
CA PHE A 135 -13.61 -1.68 11.38
C PHE A 135 -13.74 -1.59 9.86
N LEU A 136 -14.28 -0.49 9.33
CA LEU A 136 -14.62 -0.39 7.92
C LEU A 136 -13.38 -0.55 7.04
N ARG A 137 -12.23 0.04 7.39
CA ARG A 137 -10.97 -0.15 6.68
C ARG A 137 -10.53 -1.62 6.61
N ILE A 138 -10.76 -2.40 7.67
CA ILE A 138 -10.45 -3.83 7.69
C ILE A 138 -11.35 -4.59 6.70
N LEU A 139 -12.64 -4.24 6.61
CA LEU A 139 -13.53 -4.79 5.59
C LEU A 139 -13.07 -4.39 4.19
N LEU A 140 -12.74 -3.12 3.98
CA LEU A 140 -12.33 -2.61 2.68
C LEU A 140 -11.01 -3.25 2.21
N ASP A 141 -10.05 -3.48 3.12
CA ASP A 141 -8.83 -4.23 2.81
C ASP A 141 -9.14 -5.70 2.47
N GLY A 142 -10.07 -6.33 3.20
CA GLY A 142 -10.58 -7.66 2.90
C GLY A 142 -11.27 -7.74 1.53
N PHE A 143 -11.99 -6.69 1.16
CA PHE A 143 -12.60 -6.54 -0.17
C PHE A 143 -11.51 -6.47 -1.23
N LEU A 144 -10.52 -5.58 -1.13
CA LEU A 144 -9.43 -5.47 -2.10
C LEU A 144 -8.62 -6.77 -2.25
N ALA A 145 -8.50 -7.55 -1.18
CA ALA A 145 -7.88 -8.87 -1.20
C ALA A 145 -8.75 -9.97 -1.87
N GLY A 146 -9.94 -9.64 -2.37
CA GLY A 146 -10.86 -10.54 -3.06
C GLY A 146 -11.72 -11.42 -2.15
N LYS A 147 -11.68 -11.22 -0.82
CA LYS A 147 -12.23 -12.19 0.14
C LYS A 147 -13.74 -12.05 0.40
N ILE A 148 -14.34 -10.89 0.12
CA ILE A 148 -15.77 -10.57 0.41
C ILE A 148 -16.55 -10.04 -0.80
N HIS A 149 -16.01 -10.23 -2.00
CA HIS A 149 -16.66 -9.78 -3.23
C HIS A 149 -18.08 -10.35 -3.41
N GLU A 150 -18.32 -11.60 -2.99
CA GLU A 150 -19.59 -12.30 -3.19
C GLU A 150 -20.61 -12.09 -2.06
N THR A 151 -20.23 -11.40 -0.99
CA THR A 151 -21.01 -11.35 0.24
C THR A 151 -22.07 -10.24 0.22
N LYS A 152 -23.35 -10.59 0.08
CA LYS A 152 -24.45 -9.60 0.13
C LYS A 152 -24.47 -8.77 1.42
N SER A 153 -24.08 -9.36 2.54
CA SER A 153 -24.02 -8.69 3.83
C SER A 153 -22.96 -7.58 3.88
N PHE A 154 -21.92 -7.63 3.06
CA PHE A 154 -20.93 -6.55 2.96
C PHE A 154 -21.59 -5.24 2.50
N PHE A 155 -22.38 -5.27 1.42
CA PHE A 155 -23.05 -4.07 0.91
C PHE A 155 -24.09 -3.51 1.89
N LYS A 156 -24.76 -4.38 2.67
CA LYS A 156 -25.66 -3.96 3.75
C LYS A 156 -24.95 -3.29 4.91
N ILE A 157 -23.74 -3.77 5.24
CA ILE A 157 -22.88 -3.12 6.24
C ILE A 157 -22.43 -1.76 5.73
N LEU A 158 -22.02 -1.65 4.46
CA LEU A 158 -21.67 -0.36 3.87
C LEU A 158 -22.84 0.61 3.92
N GLU A 159 -24.03 0.17 3.51
CA GLU A 159 -25.26 0.97 3.57
C GLU A 159 -25.54 1.45 5.00
N PHE A 160 -25.46 0.56 5.98
CA PHE A 160 -25.63 0.92 7.39
C PHE A 160 -24.61 1.98 7.85
N LEU A 161 -23.32 1.76 7.58
CA LEU A 161 -22.26 2.67 8.02
C LEU A 161 -22.32 4.02 7.32
N VAL A 162 -22.71 4.04 6.05
CA VAL A 162 -22.96 5.27 5.30
C VAL A 162 -24.12 6.06 5.92
N ASN A 163 -25.24 5.40 6.21
CA ASN A 163 -26.40 6.05 6.84
C ASN A 163 -26.07 6.63 8.22
N GLU A 164 -25.15 5.98 8.95
CA GLU A 164 -24.66 6.44 10.25
C GLU A 164 -23.50 7.46 10.17
N ASN A 165 -23.13 7.93 8.96
CA ASN A 165 -21.99 8.83 8.72
C ASN A 165 -20.63 8.29 9.22
N LYS A 166 -20.43 6.97 9.19
CA LYS A 166 -19.20 6.27 9.61
C LYS A 166 -18.41 5.70 8.44
N ALA A 167 -18.60 6.25 7.24
CA ALA A 167 -18.06 5.69 5.99
C ALA A 167 -17.00 6.55 5.29
N ASP A 168 -16.30 7.41 6.03
CA ASP A 168 -15.29 8.32 5.45
C ASP A 168 -14.12 7.61 4.78
N GLU A 169 -13.79 6.40 5.24
CA GLU A 169 -12.69 5.58 4.73
C GLU A 169 -12.91 5.14 3.26
N LEU A 170 -14.15 5.14 2.77
CA LEU A 170 -14.47 4.88 1.36
C LEU A 170 -13.74 5.84 0.40
N PHE A 171 -13.43 7.05 0.87
CA PHE A 171 -12.82 8.10 0.07
C PHE A 171 -11.29 8.11 0.16
N PHE A 172 -10.68 7.19 0.93
CA PHE A 172 -9.22 7.11 1.03
C PHE A 172 -8.60 6.44 -0.19
N ASN A 173 -7.44 6.96 -0.61
CA ASN A 173 -6.65 6.42 -1.70
C ASN A 173 -5.97 5.11 -1.26
N ILE A 174 -6.02 4.12 -2.13
CA ILE A 174 -5.43 2.79 -1.95
C ILE A 174 -3.94 2.81 -2.34
N ASP A 175 -3.59 3.65 -3.31
CA ASP A 175 -2.23 3.81 -3.83
C ASP A 175 -1.67 5.20 -3.55
N PHE A 176 -0.35 5.36 -3.70
CA PHE A 176 0.35 6.65 -3.54
C PHE A 176 -0.12 7.74 -4.51
N ASN A 177 -0.73 7.35 -5.63
CA ASN A 177 -1.33 8.27 -6.58
C ASN A 177 -2.67 8.75 -6.03
N ARG A 178 -2.73 10.04 -5.66
CA ARG A 178 -3.93 10.70 -5.08
C ARG A 178 -5.11 10.86 -6.06
N CYS A 179 -5.21 10.00 -7.06
CA CYS A 179 -6.32 10.01 -8.01
C CYS A 179 -7.59 9.52 -7.34
N VAL A 180 -8.70 10.22 -7.54
CA VAL A 180 -10.04 9.81 -7.08
C VAL A 180 -10.44 8.44 -7.64
N CYS A 181 -9.88 8.06 -8.79
CA CYS A 181 -10.01 6.75 -9.42
C CYS A 181 -9.38 5.59 -8.62
N ASN A 182 -8.51 5.88 -7.66
CA ASN A 182 -7.79 4.91 -6.83
C ASN A 182 -8.29 4.87 -5.38
N THR A 183 -9.54 5.29 -5.15
CA THR A 183 -10.19 5.20 -3.85
C THR A 183 -10.84 3.83 -3.62
N TYR A 184 -11.09 3.46 -2.36
CA TYR A 184 -11.89 2.28 -2.03
C TYR A 184 -13.27 2.32 -2.70
N LEU A 185 -13.93 3.48 -2.70
CA LEU A 185 -15.21 3.67 -3.38
C LEU A 185 -15.11 3.36 -4.87
N SER A 186 -14.07 3.85 -5.55
CA SER A 186 -13.85 3.56 -6.97
C SER A 186 -13.71 2.06 -7.24
N LYS A 187 -12.95 1.33 -6.42
CA LYS A 187 -12.80 -0.13 -6.57
C LYS A 187 -14.08 -0.91 -6.29
N VAL A 188 -14.89 -0.47 -5.32
CA VAL A 188 -16.20 -1.07 -5.06
C VAL A 188 -17.14 -0.83 -6.24
N ILE A 189 -17.20 0.38 -6.79
CA ILE A 189 -18.04 0.69 -7.97
C ILE A 189 -17.55 -0.07 -9.21
N GLU A 190 -16.23 -0.19 -9.42
CA GLU A 190 -15.63 -0.99 -10.49
C GLU A 190 -16.04 -2.47 -10.41
N TYR A 191 -16.08 -3.03 -9.20
CA TYR A 191 -16.56 -4.39 -8.96
C TYR A 191 -18.05 -4.53 -9.28
N ILE A 192 -18.89 -3.63 -8.76
CA ILE A 192 -20.35 -3.64 -9.03
C ILE A 192 -20.62 -3.58 -10.53
N ARG A 193 -19.84 -2.79 -11.27
CA ARG A 193 -19.91 -2.71 -12.74
C ARG A 193 -19.64 -4.04 -13.43
N ASN A 194 -18.90 -4.96 -12.81
CA ASN A 194 -18.62 -6.26 -13.41
C ASN A 194 -19.66 -7.34 -13.02
N LEU A 195 -20.62 -7.02 -12.15
CA LEU A 195 -21.67 -7.95 -11.77
C LEU A 195 -22.65 -8.20 -12.92
N PRO A 196 -23.09 -9.46 -13.14
CA PRO A 196 -24.07 -9.77 -14.18
C PRO A 196 -25.45 -9.17 -13.88
N LYS A 197 -25.79 -9.03 -12.59
CA LYS A 197 -27.05 -8.49 -12.08
C LYS A 197 -26.77 -7.75 -10.76
N ILE A 198 -27.42 -6.60 -10.58
CA ILE A 198 -27.25 -5.71 -9.44
C ILE A 198 -28.58 -5.64 -8.70
N ASP A 199 -28.65 -6.11 -7.46
CA ASP A 199 -29.86 -6.12 -6.65
C ASP A 199 -29.87 -4.95 -5.65
N GLU A 200 -29.03 -5.02 -4.62
CA GLU A 200 -28.99 -4.09 -3.48
C GLU A 200 -27.62 -3.38 -3.37
N GLU A 201 -26.65 -3.77 -4.21
CA GLU A 201 -25.25 -3.33 -4.10
C GLU A 201 -25.06 -1.83 -4.34
N LEU A 202 -26.01 -1.15 -4.98
CA LEU A 202 -25.98 0.30 -5.21
C LEU A 202 -26.67 1.13 -4.10
N ASN A 203 -27.37 0.50 -3.16
CA ASN A 203 -28.19 1.23 -2.17
C ASN A 203 -27.36 2.20 -1.33
N PHE A 204 -26.15 1.79 -0.92
CA PHE A 204 -25.24 2.62 -0.12
C PHE A 204 -24.77 3.90 -0.83
N VAL A 205 -24.94 4.00 -2.15
CA VAL A 205 -24.53 5.17 -2.94
C VAL A 205 -25.53 6.31 -2.80
N VAL A 206 -26.82 6.01 -2.59
CA VAL A 206 -27.89 7.02 -2.50
C VAL A 206 -27.64 8.01 -1.36
N PRO A 207 -27.34 7.59 -0.12
CA PRO A 207 -27.08 8.54 0.96
C PRO A 207 -25.74 9.28 0.77
N LEU A 208 -24.74 8.67 0.11
CA LEU A 208 -23.48 9.35 -0.21
C LEU A 208 -23.68 10.53 -1.17
N LEU A 209 -24.66 10.46 -2.07
CA LEU A 209 -25.03 11.59 -2.94
C LEU A 209 -25.69 12.75 -2.18
N ARG A 210 -26.21 12.50 -0.98
CA ARG A 210 -26.74 13.53 -0.07
C ARG A 210 -25.67 14.08 0.88
N SER A 211 -24.47 13.50 0.88
CA SER A 211 -23.36 13.93 1.73
C SER A 211 -22.58 15.12 1.13
N PRO A 212 -21.76 15.84 1.93
CA PRO A 212 -20.85 16.87 1.42
C PRO A 212 -19.86 16.36 0.36
N LYS A 213 -19.57 15.05 0.36
CA LYS A 213 -18.67 14.41 -0.61
C LYS A 213 -19.37 13.99 -1.90
N SER A 214 -20.63 14.39 -2.11
CA SER A 214 -21.44 14.01 -3.29
C SER A 214 -20.76 14.30 -4.63
N VAL A 215 -19.95 15.37 -4.74
CA VAL A 215 -19.18 15.70 -5.95
C VAL A 215 -18.22 14.56 -6.33
N HIS A 216 -17.52 13.97 -5.35
CA HIS A 216 -16.60 12.85 -5.56
C HIS A 216 -17.35 11.59 -6.03
N VAL A 217 -18.50 11.32 -5.39
CA VAL A 217 -19.35 10.17 -5.71
C VAL A 217 -19.90 10.28 -7.13
N LYS A 218 -20.41 11.46 -7.52
CA LYS A 218 -20.91 11.76 -8.86
C LYS A 218 -19.82 11.54 -9.92
N TYR A 219 -18.59 11.97 -9.64
CA TYR A 219 -17.45 11.76 -10.54
C TYR A 219 -17.10 10.27 -10.70
N ILE A 220 -16.97 9.51 -9.60
CA ILE A 220 -16.66 8.07 -9.65
C ILE A 220 -17.71 7.32 -10.46
N LEU A 221 -18.99 7.62 -10.25
CA LEU A 221 -20.09 7.01 -11.02
C LEU A 221 -20.00 7.39 -12.51
N PHE A 222 -19.71 8.65 -12.82
CA PHE A 222 -19.56 9.13 -14.19
C PHE A 222 -18.45 8.39 -14.94
N VAL A 223 -17.24 8.32 -14.40
CA VAL A 223 -16.11 7.62 -15.05
C VAL A 223 -16.25 6.10 -15.06
N SER A 224 -17.14 5.56 -14.21
CA SER A 224 -17.47 4.13 -14.19
C SER A 224 -18.50 3.73 -15.25
N ASP A 225 -18.91 4.65 -16.13
CA ASP A 225 -19.93 4.44 -17.16
C ASP A 225 -21.29 4.02 -16.57
N PHE A 226 -21.76 4.79 -15.58
CA PHE A 226 -23.02 4.58 -14.87
C PHE A 226 -24.25 4.25 -15.75
N PRO A 227 -24.44 4.84 -16.95
CA PRO A 227 -25.56 4.49 -17.82
C PRO A 227 -25.62 3.01 -18.22
N LEU A 228 -24.49 2.31 -18.31
CA LEU A 228 -24.45 0.87 -18.63
C LEU A 228 -24.93 -0.03 -17.48
N LEU A 229 -25.13 0.52 -16.28
CA LEU A 229 -25.69 -0.23 -15.15
C LEU A 229 -27.22 -0.37 -15.26
N GLU A 230 -27.90 0.54 -15.95
CA GLU A 230 -29.37 0.63 -16.02
C GLU A 230 -30.05 -0.70 -16.37
N GLN A 231 -29.46 -1.45 -17.31
CA GLN A 231 -30.02 -2.71 -17.80
C GLN A 231 -29.83 -3.89 -16.82
N ARG A 232 -28.96 -3.74 -15.81
CA ARG A 232 -28.57 -4.81 -14.87
C ARG A 232 -29.11 -4.59 -13.46
N VAL A 233 -29.63 -3.41 -13.16
CA VAL A 233 -30.22 -3.10 -11.85
C VAL A 233 -31.63 -3.67 -11.74
N SER A 234 -31.86 -4.52 -10.74
CA SER A 234 -33.15 -5.11 -10.41
C SER A 234 -34.14 -4.08 -9.88
N ASN A 235 -33.69 -3.19 -9.00
CA ASN A 235 -34.52 -2.15 -8.40
C ASN A 235 -34.40 -0.85 -9.21
N ARG A 236 -35.35 -0.63 -10.12
CA ARG A 236 -35.36 0.57 -10.98
C ARG A 236 -35.50 1.87 -10.20
N GLU A 237 -36.20 1.88 -9.07
CA GLU A 237 -36.41 3.09 -8.27
C GLU A 237 -35.09 3.65 -7.74
N VAL A 238 -34.19 2.76 -7.26
CA VAL A 238 -32.85 3.15 -6.78
C VAL A 238 -32.03 3.73 -7.93
N PHE A 239 -32.05 3.09 -9.10
CA PHE A 239 -31.33 3.60 -10.26
C PHE A 239 -31.87 4.95 -10.74
N GLU A 240 -33.19 5.13 -10.76
CA GLU A 240 -33.85 6.39 -11.11
C GLU A 240 -33.54 7.51 -10.11
N GLU A 241 -33.46 7.20 -8.82
CA GLU A 241 -33.05 8.15 -7.79
C GLU A 241 -31.59 8.60 -7.97
N LEU A 242 -30.68 7.65 -8.18
CA LEU A 242 -29.28 7.94 -8.51
C LEU A 242 -29.17 8.77 -9.80
N ALA A 243 -29.92 8.39 -10.85
CA ALA A 243 -29.95 9.10 -12.12
C ALA A 243 -30.49 10.54 -11.97
N ARG A 244 -31.48 10.76 -11.10
CA ARG A 244 -32.04 12.08 -10.80
C ARG A 244 -31.04 13.00 -10.10
N GLU A 245 -30.17 12.47 -9.28
CA GLU A 245 -29.13 13.25 -8.60
C GLU A 245 -27.93 13.57 -9.52
N ILE A 246 -27.74 12.77 -10.58
CA ILE A 246 -26.62 12.87 -11.51
C ILE A 246 -26.97 13.67 -12.78
N ARG A 247 -28.15 13.47 -13.38
CA ARG A 247 -28.49 13.94 -14.75
C ARG A 247 -29.02 15.41 -14.89
N PRO A 248 -29.74 16.05 -13.95
CA PRO A 248 -30.37 17.36 -14.22
C PRO A 248 -29.50 18.61 -13.96
N ALA A 249 -28.47 18.55 -13.11
CA ALA A 249 -27.69 19.74 -12.72
C ALA A 249 -26.25 19.76 -13.23
N ALA A 250 -25.57 18.60 -13.34
CA ALA A 250 -24.17 18.53 -13.76
C ALA A 250 -23.96 18.91 -15.24
N CYS A 251 -24.93 18.62 -16.12
CA CYS A 251 -24.84 18.97 -17.54
C CYS A 251 -25.03 20.48 -17.83
N ALA A 252 -25.71 21.22 -16.94
CA ALA A 252 -26.01 22.64 -17.16
C ALA A 252 -24.95 23.57 -16.55
N ASP A 253 -24.38 23.22 -15.38
CA ASP A 253 -23.36 24.02 -14.72
C ASP A 253 -21.97 23.92 -15.38
N TRP A 254 -21.69 22.85 -16.11
CA TRP A 254 -20.39 22.62 -16.76
C TRP A 254 -20.30 23.26 -18.16
N ARG A 255 -21.41 23.79 -18.69
CA ARG A 255 -21.53 24.34 -20.06
C ARG A 255 -21.58 25.87 -20.13
N LYS A 256 -21.59 26.60 -19.00
CA LYS A 256 -21.67 28.07 -18.99
C LYS A 256 -20.55 28.66 -18.13
N ASP A 257 -19.46 29.10 -18.75
CA ASP A 257 -18.47 30.10 -18.29
C ASP A 257 -18.00 30.10 -16.82
N ARG A 258 -18.21 29.01 -16.08
CA ARG A 258 -17.88 28.91 -14.64
C ARG A 258 -16.85 27.85 -14.32
N ILE A 259 -16.12 27.35 -15.32
CA ILE A 259 -14.94 26.48 -15.11
C ILE A 259 -13.95 27.15 -14.15
N ASN A 260 -13.74 28.46 -14.30
CA ASN A 260 -12.84 29.23 -13.42
C ASN A 260 -13.37 29.37 -11.98
N GLU A 261 -14.69 29.41 -11.77
CA GLU A 261 -15.27 29.45 -10.42
C GLU A 261 -15.26 28.06 -9.76
N VAL A 262 -15.43 26.99 -10.56
CA VAL A 262 -15.24 25.60 -10.12
C VAL A 262 -13.78 25.35 -9.73
N MET A 263 -12.82 25.87 -10.50
CA MET A 263 -11.39 25.85 -10.14
C MET A 263 -11.13 26.60 -8.82
N ARG A 264 -11.68 27.80 -8.67
CA ARG A 264 -11.52 28.62 -7.46
C ARG A 264 -12.10 27.94 -6.22
N LEU A 265 -13.29 27.33 -6.33
CA LEU A 265 -13.92 26.61 -5.21
C LEU A 265 -13.20 25.27 -4.91
N ALA A 266 -12.70 24.57 -5.92
CA ALA A 266 -11.91 23.34 -5.74
C ALA A 266 -10.54 23.63 -5.11
N GLU A 267 -9.92 24.78 -5.41
CA GLU A 267 -8.72 25.27 -4.71
C GLU A 267 -9.02 25.66 -3.26
N ILE A 268 -10.12 26.36 -3.00
CA ILE A 268 -10.53 26.77 -1.64
C ILE A 268 -10.84 25.56 -0.74
N GLU A 269 -11.41 24.49 -1.30
CA GLU A 269 -11.79 23.27 -0.56
C GLU A 269 -10.71 22.17 -0.59
N GLY A 270 -9.56 22.39 -1.26
CA GLY A 270 -8.44 21.45 -1.29
C GLY A 270 -8.65 20.18 -2.13
N VAL A 271 -9.49 20.27 -3.18
CA VAL A 271 -9.94 19.14 -4.02
C VAL A 271 -9.42 19.23 -5.46
N LEU A 272 -8.18 19.69 -5.64
CA LEU A 272 -7.56 19.96 -6.94
C LEU A 272 -7.50 18.71 -7.85
N ASP A 273 -7.44 17.53 -7.24
CA ASP A 273 -7.37 16.21 -7.86
C ASP A 273 -8.59 15.92 -8.77
N VAL A 274 -9.76 16.50 -8.43
CA VAL A 274 -11.02 16.38 -9.20
C VAL A 274 -11.00 17.28 -10.43
N ALA A 275 -10.33 18.44 -10.35
CA ALA A 275 -10.21 19.38 -11.48
C ALA A 275 -9.28 18.86 -12.59
N CYS A 276 -8.22 18.13 -12.23
CA CYS A 276 -7.33 17.48 -13.21
C CYS A 276 -8.06 16.43 -14.05
N CYS A 277 -9.01 15.72 -13.47
CA CYS A 277 -9.84 14.75 -14.18
C CYS A 277 -10.86 15.38 -15.15
N VAL A 278 -11.38 16.57 -14.83
CA VAL A 278 -12.20 17.37 -15.76
C VAL A 278 -11.38 17.75 -17.00
N PHE A 279 -10.09 18.07 -16.80
CA PHE A 279 -9.16 18.36 -17.88
C PHE A 279 -8.86 17.15 -18.76
N GLU A 280 -8.65 15.95 -18.22
CA GLU A 280 -8.35 14.76 -19.04
C GLU A 280 -9.54 14.34 -19.91
N ALA A 281 -10.78 14.40 -19.40
CA ALA A 281 -11.97 14.11 -20.19
C ALA A 281 -12.21 15.16 -21.32
N PHE A 282 -11.81 16.41 -21.09
CA PHE A 282 -11.92 17.50 -22.05
C PHE A 282 -10.79 17.48 -23.11
N VAL A 283 -9.56 17.16 -22.71
CA VAL A 283 -8.36 17.14 -23.56
C VAL A 283 -8.27 15.87 -24.42
N PHE A 284 -8.77 14.72 -23.95
CA PHE A 284 -8.68 13.45 -24.69
C PHE A 284 -9.87 13.13 -25.61
N GLY A 285 -10.82 14.05 -25.76
CA GLY A 285 -11.74 14.09 -26.91
C GLY A 285 -12.62 12.85 -27.07
N ASP A 286 -13.35 12.45 -26.03
CA ASP A 286 -14.36 11.40 -26.15
C ASP A 286 -15.58 11.88 -26.95
N ARG A 287 -15.53 11.65 -28.27
CA ARG A 287 -16.51 12.17 -29.26
C ARG A 287 -17.94 11.67 -29.06
N LYS A 288 -18.18 10.67 -28.20
CA LYS A 288 -19.53 10.15 -27.96
C LYS A 288 -20.38 11.01 -27.02
N VAL A 289 -19.76 11.84 -26.18
CA VAL A 289 -20.48 12.59 -25.12
C VAL A 289 -20.91 13.99 -25.56
N PHE A 290 -20.21 14.61 -26.52
CA PHE A 290 -20.43 16.03 -26.87
C PHE A 290 -20.62 16.30 -28.37
N GLY A 291 -21.24 15.37 -29.11
CA GLY A 291 -21.55 15.56 -30.54
C GLY A 291 -22.30 16.87 -30.85
N SER A 292 -23.18 17.33 -29.95
CA SER A 292 -23.94 18.57 -30.13
C SER A 292 -23.15 19.86 -29.85
N LEU A 293 -21.99 19.78 -29.19
CA LEU A 293 -21.12 20.93 -28.94
C LEU A 293 -20.24 21.24 -30.17
N LEU A 294 -19.80 20.21 -30.89
CA LEU A 294 -19.10 20.35 -32.18
C LEU A 294 -20.02 20.98 -33.25
N GLU A 295 -21.29 20.55 -33.33
CA GLU A 295 -22.28 21.15 -34.23
C GLU A 295 -22.62 22.61 -33.92
N SER A 296 -22.42 23.05 -32.67
CA SER A 296 -22.63 24.45 -32.27
C SER A 296 -21.38 25.30 -32.48
N MET A 297 -20.18 24.72 -32.43
CA MET A 297 -18.93 25.39 -32.82
C MET A 297 -18.82 25.55 -34.35
N GLU A 298 -19.28 24.56 -35.14
CA GLU A 298 -19.34 24.67 -36.60
C GLU A 298 -20.36 25.71 -37.09
N LYS A 299 -21.40 26.01 -36.29
CA LYS A 299 -22.39 27.06 -36.59
C LYS A 299 -21.93 28.49 -36.28
N VAL A 300 -20.81 28.66 -35.58
CA VAL A 300 -20.31 29.99 -35.14
C VAL A 300 -19.23 30.57 -36.08
N GLY A 301 -18.90 29.88 -37.18
CA GLY A 301 -18.28 30.51 -38.35
C GLY A 301 -17.05 31.37 -38.03
N ILE A 302 -15.99 30.78 -37.50
CA ILE A 302 -14.66 31.41 -37.51
C ILE A 302 -13.93 30.87 -38.73
N TYR A 303 -13.95 31.67 -39.79
CA TYR A 303 -13.11 31.49 -40.96
C TYR A 303 -11.67 31.89 -40.61
N GLU A 304 -10.70 31.00 -40.81
CA GLU A 304 -9.35 31.41 -41.19
C GLU A 304 -9.14 31.08 -42.67
N GLU A 305 -8.53 32.04 -43.35
CA GLU A 305 -8.47 32.22 -44.80
C GLU A 305 -7.77 31.08 -45.55
N LYS A 306 -8.23 30.86 -46.78
CA LYS A 306 -7.61 30.02 -47.81
C LYS A 306 -6.50 30.78 -48.53
N ASP A 307 -5.42 30.09 -48.86
CA ASP A 307 -4.81 30.00 -50.20
C ASP A 307 -3.64 28.98 -50.15
N ASP A 308 -3.33 28.11 -51.12
CA ASP A 308 -3.94 27.69 -52.38
C ASP A 308 -3.32 26.33 -52.79
N GLY A 309 -4.09 25.50 -53.50
CA GLY A 309 -3.66 24.43 -54.42
C GLY A 309 -2.98 23.16 -53.86
N GLY A 310 -3.49 21.94 -54.03
CA GLY A 310 -4.63 21.46 -54.79
C GLY A 310 -4.55 19.94 -55.07
N LYS A 311 -5.72 19.29 -54.93
CA LYS A 311 -6.18 18.01 -55.51
C LYS A 311 -5.65 16.68 -54.96
N GLU A 312 -6.54 15.97 -54.27
CA GLU A 312 -6.75 14.53 -54.48
C GLU A 312 -8.24 14.17 -54.42
N LYS A 313 -8.66 13.31 -55.36
CA LYS A 313 -10.04 12.87 -55.60
C LYS A 313 -10.34 11.54 -54.90
N ALA A 314 -11.56 11.48 -54.38
CA ALA A 314 -12.43 10.34 -54.05
C ALA A 314 -12.11 8.95 -54.65
N VAL A 315 -12.44 7.87 -53.92
CA VAL A 315 -13.73 7.13 -53.98
C VAL A 315 -13.65 5.87 -53.08
N GLU A 316 -14.80 5.50 -52.51
CA GLU A 316 -15.16 4.29 -51.75
C GLU A 316 -14.66 2.94 -52.33
N ILE A 317 -14.72 1.88 -51.52
CA ILE A 317 -15.34 0.57 -51.86
C ILE A 317 -15.30 -0.35 -50.62
N GLU A 318 -16.48 -0.81 -50.17
CA GLU A 318 -16.68 -2.10 -49.50
C GLU A 318 -16.79 -3.22 -50.56
N SER A 319 -16.21 -4.40 -50.33
CA SER A 319 -16.91 -5.69 -50.53
C SER A 319 -16.07 -6.93 -50.19
N ARG A 320 -16.81 -7.91 -49.67
CA ARG A 320 -16.46 -9.28 -49.22
C ARG A 320 -15.99 -10.21 -50.36
N LYS A 321 -15.24 -11.28 -50.01
CA LYS A 321 -15.68 -12.71 -49.97
C LYS A 321 -14.53 -13.73 -49.88
N ASP A 322 -14.68 -14.70 -48.96
CA ASP A 322 -14.61 -16.19 -49.08
C ASP A 322 -13.47 -16.87 -49.91
N ALA A 323 -12.91 -18.06 -49.60
CA ALA A 323 -13.17 -19.13 -48.63
C ALA A 323 -12.03 -20.18 -48.58
N ALA A 324 -11.91 -20.85 -47.42
CA ALA A 324 -11.66 -22.29 -47.16
C ALA A 324 -10.51 -23.10 -47.83
N LYS A 325 -9.67 -23.75 -47.00
CA LYS A 325 -9.76 -25.20 -46.65
C LYS A 325 -8.63 -25.65 -45.68
N LYS A 326 -9.00 -26.51 -44.72
CA LYS A 326 -8.15 -27.39 -43.86
C LYS A 326 -8.43 -28.86 -44.31
N PRO A 327 -7.55 -29.87 -44.05
CA PRO A 327 -7.54 -30.58 -42.75
C PRO A 327 -6.24 -31.31 -42.29
N GLU A 328 -6.25 -31.63 -40.98
CA GLU A 328 -5.64 -32.66 -40.09
C GLU A 328 -4.66 -33.74 -40.65
N ALA A 329 -3.51 -34.08 -40.03
CA ALA A 329 -3.13 -34.73 -38.74
C ALA A 329 -2.77 -36.25 -38.87
N SER A 330 -1.59 -36.69 -38.39
CA SER A 330 -1.36 -37.98 -37.71
C SER A 330 0.12 -38.26 -37.32
N LYS A 331 0.28 -39.26 -36.44
CA LYS A 331 1.37 -39.65 -35.51
C LYS A 331 2.65 -40.25 -36.16
N GLY A 332 3.77 -40.25 -35.43
CA GLY A 332 4.86 -41.24 -35.62
C GLY A 332 6.20 -40.93 -34.92
N ARG A 333 6.74 -41.89 -34.14
CA ARG A 333 8.07 -41.86 -33.48
C ARG A 333 9.15 -42.52 -34.36
N GLY A 334 10.36 -41.91 -34.38
CA GLY A 334 11.69 -42.50 -34.72
C GLY A 334 12.02 -42.65 -36.23
N PRO A 335 13.32 -42.62 -36.68
CA PRO A 335 14.51 -43.12 -35.97
C PRO A 335 15.78 -42.22 -36.00
N LYS A 336 16.78 -42.65 -35.20
CA LYS A 336 18.13 -42.11 -34.96
C LYS A 336 18.97 -41.89 -36.23
N LYS A 337 19.77 -40.81 -36.30
CA LYS A 337 21.03 -40.77 -37.09
C LYS A 337 22.17 -40.02 -36.39
N ILE A 338 23.10 -40.83 -35.87
CA ILE A 338 24.57 -40.77 -36.04
C ILE A 338 25.27 -39.45 -35.69
N ILE A 339 25.89 -39.46 -34.51
CA ILE A 339 27.00 -38.61 -34.09
C ILE A 339 28.21 -38.91 -35.00
N ARG A 340 28.72 -37.90 -35.71
CA ARG A 340 30.12 -37.87 -36.17
C ARG A 340 30.94 -37.07 -35.16
N LYS A 341 31.72 -37.78 -34.35
CA LYS A 341 32.85 -37.24 -33.59
C LYS A 341 34.00 -36.97 -34.57
N THR A 342 34.52 -35.75 -34.57
CA THR A 342 35.93 -35.48 -34.90
C THR A 342 36.56 -34.76 -33.72
N GLY A 343 37.73 -35.25 -33.31
CA GLY A 343 38.32 -35.03 -32.00
C GLY A 343 39.12 -33.74 -31.86
N LYS A 344 39.04 -33.22 -30.63
CA LYS A 344 40.02 -32.48 -29.80
C LYS A 344 41.27 -31.88 -30.46
N SER A 345 41.45 -30.58 -30.24
CA SER A 345 42.74 -30.02 -29.79
C SER A 345 42.66 -29.79 -28.27
N GLN A 346 43.71 -30.18 -27.57
CA GLN A 346 43.87 -30.21 -26.12
C GLN A 346 44.60 -28.96 -25.63
N THR A 347 43.91 -28.17 -24.79
CA THR A 347 44.44 -27.54 -23.57
C THR A 347 43.23 -27.15 -22.72
N PRO A 348 43.18 -27.44 -21.41
CA PRO A 348 42.11 -26.94 -20.56
C PRO A 348 42.29 -25.41 -20.46
N ALA A 349 41.46 -24.64 -21.14
CA ALA A 349 41.46 -23.20 -20.96
C ALA A 349 41.13 -22.91 -19.49
N LYS A 350 42.05 -22.22 -18.80
CA LYS A 350 41.83 -21.72 -17.43
C LYS A 350 40.46 -21.06 -17.39
N ARG A 351 39.56 -21.54 -16.53
CA ARG A 351 38.23 -20.94 -16.36
C ARG A 351 38.35 -19.88 -15.28
N TYR A 352 38.23 -18.62 -15.64
CA TYR A 352 38.23 -17.52 -14.68
C TYR A 352 36.84 -17.26 -14.10
N ILE A 353 36.80 -16.64 -12.92
CA ILE A 353 35.55 -16.11 -12.34
C ILE A 353 34.97 -15.11 -13.34
N GLN A 354 33.71 -15.31 -13.72
CA GLN A 354 33.05 -14.44 -14.71
C GLN A 354 32.58 -13.13 -14.08
N VAL A 355 32.91 -12.01 -14.71
CA VAL A 355 32.34 -10.71 -14.34
C VAL A 355 30.96 -10.56 -14.99
N LYS A 356 29.91 -10.37 -14.17
CA LYS A 356 28.52 -10.29 -14.63
C LYS A 356 28.16 -8.87 -15.09
N TRP A 357 28.46 -8.55 -16.35
CA TRP A 357 28.16 -7.24 -16.93
C TRP A 357 26.81 -7.21 -17.66
N THR A 358 26.13 -6.07 -17.60
CA THR A 358 24.99 -5.74 -18.47
C THR A 358 25.54 -5.13 -19.76
N LYS A 359 25.33 -5.80 -20.89
CA LYS A 359 25.91 -5.38 -22.19
C LYS A 359 25.15 -4.19 -22.76
N MET A 360 25.87 -3.17 -23.22
CA MET A 360 25.28 -2.10 -24.03
C MET A 360 25.28 -2.48 -25.53
N GLY A 361 24.31 -1.94 -26.27
CA GLY A 361 24.21 -2.10 -27.73
C GLY A 361 25.32 -1.35 -28.48
N LYS A 362 25.53 -1.67 -29.76
CA LYS A 362 26.51 -0.98 -30.61
C LYS A 362 26.02 0.45 -30.93
N GLY A 363 26.83 1.46 -30.64
CA GLY A 363 26.53 2.87 -30.92
C GLY A 363 27.75 3.80 -30.73
N ASN A 364 27.61 5.08 -31.12
CA ASN A 364 28.65 6.11 -30.96
C ASN A 364 28.77 6.56 -29.49
N SER A 365 29.48 5.76 -28.69
CA SER A 365 29.72 6.00 -27.28
C SER A 365 31.22 6.13 -27.01
N VAL A 366 31.61 6.36 -25.75
CA VAL A 366 33.02 6.35 -25.36
C VAL A 366 33.73 5.05 -25.78
N TRP A 367 33.01 3.93 -25.81
CA TRP A 367 33.56 2.62 -26.19
C TRP A 367 34.03 2.53 -27.65
N SER A 368 33.51 3.37 -28.56
CA SER A 368 34.01 3.42 -29.95
C SER A 368 35.29 4.24 -30.12
N LYS A 369 35.69 4.98 -29.07
CA LYS A 369 36.92 5.79 -29.04
C LYS A 369 38.06 5.12 -28.25
N ILE A 370 37.80 3.98 -27.60
CA ILE A 370 38.81 3.23 -26.84
C ILE A 370 39.48 2.21 -27.76
N ASN A 371 40.81 2.27 -27.84
CA ASN A 371 41.59 1.26 -28.56
C ASN A 371 41.75 0.01 -27.70
N MET A 372 40.88 -0.99 -27.92
CA MET A 372 40.92 -2.24 -27.15
C MET A 372 42.26 -2.99 -27.27
N GLU A 373 42.93 -2.93 -28.42
CA GLU A 373 44.22 -3.60 -28.62
C GLU A 373 45.36 -2.96 -27.80
N GLU A 374 45.28 -1.65 -27.53
CA GLU A 374 46.21 -0.97 -26.62
C GLU A 374 45.93 -1.37 -25.17
N MET A 375 44.65 -1.37 -24.78
CA MET A 375 44.23 -1.67 -23.42
C MET A 375 44.49 -3.14 -23.05
N GLU A 376 44.31 -4.07 -23.99
CA GLU A 376 44.60 -5.49 -23.77
C GLU A 376 46.10 -5.76 -23.56
N ARG A 377 46.98 -4.96 -24.20
CA ARG A 377 48.44 -5.07 -24.04
C ARG A 377 48.97 -4.63 -22.67
N VAL A 378 48.14 -3.94 -21.87
CA VAL A 378 48.50 -3.52 -20.51
C VAL A 378 48.61 -4.72 -19.57
N PHE A 379 47.85 -5.78 -19.82
CA PHE A 379 47.76 -6.93 -18.92
C PHE A 379 48.47 -8.15 -19.49
N LYS A 380 49.21 -8.87 -18.65
CA LYS A 380 49.74 -10.20 -18.98
C LYS A 380 48.77 -11.29 -18.53
N ALA A 381 48.75 -12.42 -19.26
CA ALA A 381 47.80 -13.51 -18.98
C ALA A 381 47.97 -14.11 -17.57
N GLU A 382 49.19 -14.12 -17.04
CA GLU A 382 49.54 -14.66 -15.73
C GLU A 382 48.97 -13.81 -14.58
N GLU A 383 48.69 -12.53 -14.81
CA GLU A 383 48.08 -11.65 -13.81
C GLU A 383 46.64 -12.08 -13.47
N PHE A 384 46.01 -12.87 -14.34
CA PHE A 384 44.66 -13.39 -14.13
C PHE A 384 44.62 -14.74 -13.39
N ASP A 385 45.76 -15.38 -13.13
CA ASP A 385 45.85 -16.71 -12.53
C ASP A 385 45.22 -16.79 -11.13
N GLY A 386 45.23 -15.68 -10.37
CA GLY A 386 44.56 -15.57 -9.07
C GLY A 386 43.02 -15.62 -9.15
N PHE A 387 42.45 -15.40 -10.33
CA PHE A 387 41.01 -15.44 -10.60
C PHE A 387 40.57 -16.75 -11.27
N GLU A 388 41.48 -17.70 -11.44
CA GLU A 388 41.15 -19.01 -11.99
C GLU A 388 40.26 -19.78 -10.99
N VAL A 389 39.09 -20.21 -11.46
CA VAL A 389 38.23 -21.18 -10.78
C VAL A 389 38.97 -22.51 -10.79
N ARG A 390 39.80 -22.71 -9.77
CA ARG A 390 40.40 -24.01 -9.47
C ARG A 390 39.26 -24.96 -9.21
N GLY A 391 39.05 -25.92 -10.12
CA GLY A 391 38.06 -26.96 -9.92
C GLY A 391 38.33 -27.64 -8.58
N GLU A 392 37.41 -27.47 -7.63
CA GLU A 392 37.34 -28.38 -6.51
C GLU A 392 37.30 -29.80 -7.11
N LYS A 393 38.28 -30.62 -6.74
CA LYS A 393 38.26 -32.04 -7.03
C LYS A 393 36.85 -32.54 -6.70
N PRO A 394 36.20 -33.34 -7.55
CA PRO A 394 35.02 -34.07 -7.09
C PRO A 394 35.52 -34.89 -5.91
N ARG A 395 35.10 -34.54 -4.68
CA ARG A 395 35.21 -35.47 -3.57
C ARG A 395 34.50 -36.70 -4.07
N ALA A 396 35.29 -37.75 -4.28
CA ALA A 396 34.80 -39.06 -4.61
C ALA A 396 33.62 -39.32 -3.69
N SER A 397 32.51 -39.73 -4.30
CA SER A 397 31.36 -40.28 -3.61
C SER A 397 31.85 -41.46 -2.77
N SER A 398 32.27 -41.20 -1.54
CA SER A 398 31.90 -42.04 -0.43
C SER A 398 30.38 -41.89 -0.32
N ALA A 399 29.69 -42.68 -1.13
CA ALA A 399 28.34 -43.11 -0.81
C ALA A 399 28.41 -44.04 0.41
N GLU A 400 28.91 -43.52 1.53
CA GLU A 400 28.21 -43.77 2.77
C GLU A 400 27.05 -42.80 2.74
N THR A 401 25.87 -43.39 2.78
CA THR A 401 24.60 -42.73 2.96
C THR A 401 24.66 -41.93 4.26
N GLU A 402 25.29 -40.75 4.27
CA GLU A 402 24.91 -39.70 5.20
C GLU A 402 23.47 -39.38 4.84
N LYS A 403 22.56 -40.06 5.56
CA LYS A 403 21.14 -39.75 5.60
C LYS A 403 21.04 -38.23 5.57
N ARG A 404 20.53 -37.66 4.48
CA ARG A 404 20.12 -36.26 4.44
C ARG A 404 19.29 -36.06 5.69
N ARG A 405 19.85 -35.41 6.71
CA ARG A 405 19.12 -35.17 7.96
C ARG A 405 17.86 -34.40 7.54
N PRO A 406 16.66 -34.84 7.92
CA PRO A 406 15.45 -34.09 7.59
C PRO A 406 15.62 -32.68 8.16
N SER A 407 15.72 -31.68 7.28
CA SER A 407 15.75 -30.27 7.68
C SER A 407 14.31 -29.84 7.93
N VAL A 408 14.07 -29.18 9.05
CA VAL A 408 12.77 -28.61 9.42
C VAL A 408 12.51 -27.35 8.62
N PHE A 409 13.52 -26.52 8.41
CA PHE A 409 13.40 -25.29 7.66
C PHE A 409 13.48 -25.52 6.14
N SER A 410 12.78 -24.68 5.36
CA SER A 410 13.00 -24.63 3.91
C SER A 410 14.46 -24.29 3.57
N GLU A 411 14.96 -24.80 2.45
CA GLU A 411 16.35 -24.58 2.01
C GLU A 411 16.74 -23.08 2.00
N LYS A 412 15.83 -22.21 1.53
CA LYS A 412 16.05 -20.75 1.48
C LYS A 412 16.17 -20.15 2.88
N LYS A 413 15.29 -20.55 3.81
CA LYS A 413 15.28 -20.09 5.20
C LYS A 413 16.54 -20.55 5.92
N ASN A 414 16.86 -21.83 5.78
CA ASN A 414 18.02 -22.42 6.44
C ASN A 414 19.33 -21.80 5.93
N TYR A 415 19.46 -21.59 4.62
CA TYR A 415 20.61 -20.89 4.04
C TYR A 415 20.76 -19.45 4.58
N ALA A 416 19.67 -18.69 4.65
CA ALA A 416 19.71 -17.32 5.14
C ALA A 416 20.09 -17.22 6.63
N ILE A 417 19.51 -18.07 7.49
CA ILE A 417 19.83 -18.11 8.92
C ILE A 417 21.28 -18.54 9.15
N ASN A 418 21.77 -19.56 8.45
CA ASN A 418 23.16 -20.00 8.59
C ASN A 418 24.16 -18.95 8.11
N ILE A 419 23.83 -18.15 7.09
CA ILE A 419 24.67 -16.99 6.71
C ILE A 419 24.71 -15.95 7.83
N ALA A 420 23.56 -15.63 8.42
CA ALA A 420 23.49 -14.65 9.50
C ALA A 420 24.30 -15.13 10.72
N LEU A 421 24.10 -16.38 11.13
CA LEU A 421 24.82 -17.00 12.25
C LEU A 421 26.28 -17.31 11.95
N GLY A 422 26.67 -17.53 10.69
CA GLY A 422 28.07 -17.78 10.30
C GLY A 422 29.00 -16.62 10.60
N ARG A 423 28.46 -15.41 10.81
CA ARG A 423 29.21 -14.21 11.22
C ARG A 423 29.30 -14.05 12.75
N VAL A 424 28.54 -14.83 13.50
CA VAL A 424 28.49 -14.82 14.97
C VAL A 424 29.57 -15.75 15.49
N LYS A 425 30.44 -15.24 16.36
CA LYS A 425 31.56 -16.01 16.93
C LYS A 425 31.17 -16.73 18.21
N GLU A 426 30.18 -16.22 18.92
CA GLU A 426 29.63 -16.76 20.16
C GLU A 426 28.98 -18.14 19.95
N SER A 427 28.88 -18.93 21.01
CA SER A 427 28.11 -20.18 20.97
C SER A 427 26.61 -19.90 20.87
N ASN A 428 25.79 -20.91 20.53
CA ASN A 428 24.33 -20.75 20.49
C ASN A 428 23.77 -20.40 21.88
N CYS A 429 24.30 -21.01 22.95
CA CYS A 429 23.96 -20.71 24.33
C CYS A 429 24.26 -19.26 24.72
N ASP A 430 25.46 -18.76 24.35
CA ASP A 430 25.86 -17.39 24.62
C ASP A 430 25.00 -16.39 23.82
N LEU A 431 24.68 -16.70 22.56
CA LEU A 431 23.81 -15.87 21.73
C LEU A 431 22.38 -15.85 22.28
N LYS A 432 21.84 -16.99 22.72
CA LYS A 432 20.53 -17.09 23.39
C LYS A 432 20.52 -16.21 24.63
N SER A 433 21.55 -16.34 25.47
CA SER A 433 21.71 -15.54 26.69
C SER A 433 21.78 -14.05 26.40
N ALA A 434 22.52 -13.66 25.34
CA ALA A 434 22.62 -12.27 24.91
C ALA A 434 21.28 -11.70 24.43
N ILE A 435 20.47 -12.50 23.72
CA ILE A 435 19.15 -12.08 23.27
C ILE A 435 18.18 -11.96 24.45
N LEU A 436 18.15 -12.95 25.35
CA LEU A 436 17.31 -12.91 26.56
C LEU A 436 17.70 -11.76 27.49
N GLY A 437 19.00 -11.47 27.60
CA GLY A 437 19.53 -10.30 28.31
C GLY A 437 19.25 -8.97 27.61
N MET A 438 18.72 -8.99 26.39
CA MET A 438 18.48 -7.83 25.53
C MET A 438 19.74 -6.98 25.37
N GLU A 439 20.85 -7.63 25.04
CA GLU A 439 22.16 -7.00 24.90
C GLU A 439 22.30 -6.25 23.57
N GLU A 440 22.42 -4.93 23.64
CA GLU A 440 22.41 -4.05 22.47
C GLU A 440 23.69 -4.07 21.62
N ARG A 441 24.70 -4.87 22.02
CA ARG A 441 25.91 -5.10 21.21
C ARG A 441 25.63 -5.91 19.94
N LEU A 442 24.48 -6.58 19.88
CA LEU A 442 24.11 -7.43 18.76
C LEU A 442 23.89 -6.57 17.51
N SER A 443 24.35 -7.05 16.35
CA SER A 443 24.16 -6.28 15.11
C SER A 443 22.68 -6.24 14.71
N GLU A 444 22.21 -5.08 14.25
CA GLU A 444 20.84 -4.90 13.75
C GLU A 444 20.47 -5.91 12.66
N ASN A 445 21.40 -6.17 11.72
CA ASN A 445 21.17 -7.14 10.67
C ASN A 445 20.98 -8.57 11.21
N LEU A 446 21.74 -9.00 12.23
CA LEU A 446 21.54 -10.31 12.85
C LEU A 446 20.14 -10.42 13.46
N VAL A 447 19.75 -9.43 14.26
CA VAL A 447 18.42 -9.40 14.91
C VAL A 447 17.31 -9.41 13.87
N LYS A 448 17.41 -8.58 12.83
CA LYS A 448 16.46 -8.52 11.71
C LYS A 448 16.32 -9.85 11.00
N GLN A 449 17.43 -10.55 10.72
CA GLN A 449 17.42 -11.86 10.05
C GLN A 449 16.79 -12.94 10.94
N LEU A 450 17.12 -12.98 12.23
CA LEU A 450 16.53 -13.93 13.18
C LEU A 450 15.02 -13.71 13.37
N LEU A 451 14.57 -12.45 13.37
CA LEU A 451 13.15 -12.10 13.47
C LEU A 451 12.38 -12.37 12.17
N PHE A 452 12.97 -12.05 11.01
CA PHE A 452 12.35 -12.28 9.70
C PHE A 452 12.21 -13.77 9.38
N TYR A 453 13.22 -14.57 9.77
CA TYR A 453 13.22 -16.03 9.63
C TYR A 453 12.87 -16.74 10.95
N PHE A 454 12.11 -16.09 11.83
CA PHE A 454 11.67 -16.73 13.06
C PHE A 454 10.85 -18.00 12.74
N PRO A 455 10.99 -19.11 13.49
CA PRO A 455 10.22 -20.33 13.29
C PRO A 455 8.70 -20.09 13.32
N THR A 456 7.96 -20.78 12.44
CA THR A 456 6.50 -20.88 12.56
C THR A 456 6.12 -21.86 13.66
N ASP A 457 4.87 -21.84 14.12
CA ASP A 457 4.38 -22.76 15.16
C ASP A 457 4.58 -24.24 14.74
N ASP A 458 4.27 -24.57 13.48
CA ASP A 458 4.52 -25.91 12.90
C ASP A 458 6.02 -26.29 12.92
N GLU A 459 6.91 -25.35 12.60
CA GLU A 459 8.36 -25.59 12.61
C GLU A 459 8.90 -25.72 14.05
N ILE A 460 8.33 -25.00 15.02
CA ILE A 460 8.68 -25.14 16.44
C ILE A 460 8.31 -26.54 16.94
N GLU A 461 7.10 -27.03 16.64
CA GLU A 461 6.67 -28.38 16.98
C GLU A 461 7.58 -29.45 16.36
N GLN A 462 8.00 -29.25 15.11
CA GLN A 462 8.95 -30.14 14.42
C GLN A 462 10.35 -30.10 15.05
N LEU A 463 10.87 -28.92 15.40
CA LEU A 463 12.17 -28.80 16.08
C LEU A 463 12.16 -29.43 17.47
N GLN A 464 11.01 -29.40 18.17
CA GLN A 464 10.85 -30.01 19.49
C GLN A 464 10.82 -31.53 19.43
N SER A 465 10.25 -32.10 18.37
CA SER A 465 10.05 -33.54 18.21
C SER A 465 11.19 -34.27 17.51
N THR A 466 12.05 -33.57 16.76
CA THR A 466 13.16 -34.19 16.03
C THR A 466 14.45 -34.19 16.84
N ASP A 467 15.14 -35.33 16.96
CA ASP A 467 16.48 -35.40 17.59
C ASP A 467 17.60 -34.93 16.66
N SER A 468 17.38 -35.01 15.34
CA SER A 468 18.35 -34.62 14.32
C SER A 468 17.94 -33.30 13.66
N VAL A 469 18.72 -32.24 13.90
CA VAL A 469 18.60 -30.94 13.25
C VAL A 469 19.70 -30.75 12.19
N PHE A 470 19.43 -29.89 11.22
CA PHE A 470 20.32 -29.57 10.11
C PHE A 470 20.91 -28.15 10.26
N GLY A 471 22.20 -28.11 10.61
CA GLY A 471 22.99 -26.89 10.64
C GLY A 471 22.73 -26.01 11.86
N ARG A 472 23.60 -25.00 12.02
CA ARG A 472 23.63 -24.12 13.20
C ARG A 472 22.33 -23.35 13.41
N GLY A 473 21.62 -23.01 12.33
CA GLY A 473 20.33 -22.31 12.40
C GLY A 473 19.24 -23.09 13.13
N GLU A 474 19.02 -24.35 12.76
CA GLU A 474 18.03 -25.21 13.43
C GLU A 474 18.48 -25.58 14.85
N GLU A 475 19.78 -25.82 15.06
CA GLU A 475 20.36 -26.04 16.40
C GLU A 475 20.09 -24.86 17.34
N PHE A 476 20.31 -23.63 16.87
CA PHE A 476 20.07 -22.42 17.66
C PHE A 476 18.59 -22.28 18.05
N PHE A 477 17.65 -22.41 17.10
CA PHE A 477 16.23 -22.28 17.42
C PHE A 477 15.71 -23.44 18.28
N LYS A 478 16.27 -24.64 18.12
CA LYS A 478 15.97 -25.78 18.98
C LYS A 478 16.38 -25.52 20.44
N GLU A 479 17.55 -24.93 20.66
CA GLU A 479 18.02 -24.51 21.99
C GLU A 479 17.15 -23.40 22.61
N CYS A 480 16.44 -22.64 21.77
CA CYS A 480 15.55 -21.56 22.18
C CYS A 480 14.10 -22.00 22.46
N ILE A 481 13.74 -23.28 22.25
CA ILE A 481 12.33 -23.75 22.32
C ILE A 481 11.66 -23.41 23.65
N GLU A 482 12.34 -23.64 24.77
CA GLU A 482 11.77 -23.40 26.12
C GLU A 482 11.38 -21.94 26.33
N ASP A 483 12.14 -21.02 25.73
CA ASP A 483 11.98 -19.57 25.88
C ASP A 483 11.47 -18.91 24.59
N ILE A 484 10.89 -19.67 23.64
CA ILE A 484 10.74 -19.22 22.25
C ILE A 484 9.88 -17.95 22.10
N GLU A 485 8.81 -17.84 22.89
CA GLU A 485 7.96 -16.64 22.89
C GLU A 485 8.72 -15.44 23.49
N LEU A 486 9.45 -15.64 24.59
CA LEU A 486 10.27 -14.59 25.19
C LEU A 486 11.40 -14.15 24.25
N MET A 487 12.07 -15.10 23.59
CA MET A 487 13.08 -14.85 22.56
C MET A 487 12.54 -13.97 21.44
N LYS A 488 11.35 -14.28 20.92
CA LYS A 488 10.69 -13.47 19.89
C LYS A 488 10.45 -12.04 20.37
N ARG A 489 9.98 -11.86 21.60
CA ARG A 489 9.74 -10.53 22.19
C ARG A 489 11.03 -9.77 22.46
N CYS A 490 12.07 -10.43 22.94
CA CYS A 490 13.39 -9.83 23.10
C CYS A 490 13.99 -9.41 21.74
N LEU A 491 13.80 -10.19 20.68
CA LEU A 491 14.22 -9.81 19.32
C LEU A 491 13.46 -8.59 18.79
N TYR A 492 12.14 -8.48 19.03
CA TYR A 492 11.38 -7.27 18.70
C TYR A 492 11.90 -6.04 19.46
N TYR A 493 12.13 -6.18 20.77
CA TYR A 493 12.72 -5.12 21.59
C TYR A 493 14.10 -4.72 21.07
N LEU A 494 14.99 -5.68 20.84
CA LEU A 494 16.35 -5.45 20.33
C LEU A 494 16.32 -4.76 18.97
N TYR A 495 15.44 -5.19 18.06
CA TYR A 495 15.32 -4.57 16.75
C TYR A 495 14.91 -3.10 16.90
N PHE A 496 13.90 -2.83 17.73
CA PHE A 496 13.49 -1.47 18.04
C PHE A 496 14.64 -0.65 18.66
N ILE A 497 15.26 -1.10 19.76
CA ILE A 497 16.20 -0.27 20.52
C ILE A 497 17.50 -0.01 19.76
N ILE A 498 17.97 -0.98 18.97
CA ILE A 498 19.16 -0.83 18.14
C ILE A 498 18.87 0.19 17.03
N SER A 499 17.75 0.03 16.31
CA SER A 499 17.36 1.01 15.28
C SER A 499 17.14 2.40 15.88
N PHE A 500 16.48 2.48 17.03
CA PHE A 500 16.22 3.74 17.75
C PHE A 500 17.50 4.48 18.14
N ARG A 501 18.58 3.77 18.51
CA ARG A 501 19.87 4.36 18.88
C ARG A 501 20.80 4.64 17.70
N ASN A 502 20.74 3.81 16.66
CA ASN A 502 21.59 3.97 15.47
C ASN A 502 21.10 5.08 14.54
N GLN A 503 19.85 5.51 14.67
CA GLN A 503 19.24 6.55 13.86
C GLN A 503 19.59 7.95 14.39
N ASN A 504 20.14 8.81 13.53
CA ASN A 504 20.25 10.25 13.79
C ASN A 504 18.94 11.01 13.54
N VAL A 505 17.80 10.32 13.63
CA VAL A 505 16.47 10.83 13.25
C VAL A 505 16.12 12.12 14.00
N THR A 506 16.36 12.20 15.32
CA THR A 506 16.06 13.40 16.10
C THR A 506 16.79 14.63 15.55
N LYS A 507 18.09 14.51 15.30
CA LYS A 507 18.89 15.63 14.79
C LYS A 507 18.43 16.05 13.38
N THR A 508 18.13 15.08 12.52
CA THR A 508 17.61 15.35 11.18
C THR A 508 16.27 16.08 11.24
N LEU A 509 15.36 15.63 12.13
CA LEU A 509 14.06 16.26 12.33
C LEU A 509 14.20 17.69 12.89
N GLU A 510 15.07 17.93 13.87
CA GLU A 510 15.34 19.27 14.41
C GLU A 510 15.90 20.23 13.35
N THR A 511 16.79 19.74 12.49
CA THR A 511 17.32 20.52 11.36
C THR A 511 16.19 20.88 10.39
N LEU A 512 15.35 19.92 10.01
CA LEU A 512 14.23 20.15 9.09
C LEU A 512 13.15 21.06 9.71
N GLU A 513 12.85 20.90 10.99
CA GLU A 513 11.92 21.77 11.71
C GLU A 513 12.38 23.23 11.62
N ARG A 514 13.66 23.48 11.92
CA ARG A 514 14.24 24.81 11.85
C ARG A 514 14.27 25.32 10.42
N TYR A 515 14.64 24.48 9.46
CA TYR A 515 14.66 24.85 8.04
C TYR A 515 13.28 25.30 7.54
N TYR A 516 12.26 24.45 7.68
CA TYR A 516 10.91 24.77 7.23
C TYR A 516 10.31 25.96 7.98
N SER A 517 10.56 26.08 9.29
CA SER A 517 10.13 27.25 10.05
C SER A 517 10.76 28.54 9.51
N MET A 518 12.07 28.54 9.24
CA MET A 518 12.76 29.71 8.69
C MET A 518 12.27 30.09 7.28
N LEU A 519 11.90 29.11 6.44
CA LEU A 519 11.30 29.39 5.14
C LEU A 519 9.96 30.13 5.26
N LEU A 520 9.13 29.77 6.23
CA LEU A 520 7.82 30.39 6.47
C LEU A 520 7.94 31.74 7.18
N GLU A 521 8.88 31.88 8.11
CA GLU A 521 8.99 33.02 9.01
C GLU A 521 9.88 34.15 8.47
N SER A 522 10.84 33.86 7.58
CA SER A 522 11.79 34.85 7.11
C SER A 522 11.09 35.99 6.34
N LYS A 523 11.05 37.16 6.97
CA LYS A 523 10.51 38.39 6.38
C LYS A 523 11.38 38.87 5.23
N GLU A 524 12.70 38.70 5.34
CA GLU A 524 13.63 39.12 4.30
C GLU A 524 13.56 38.22 3.06
N LEU A 525 13.34 36.92 3.21
CA LEU A 525 13.07 36.04 2.06
C LEU A 525 11.82 36.49 1.31
N ARG A 526 10.72 36.73 2.04
CA ARG A 526 9.46 37.21 1.47
C ARG A 526 9.64 38.56 0.76
N ARG A 527 10.38 39.47 1.38
CA ARG A 527 10.73 40.78 0.83
C ARG A 527 11.55 40.65 -0.45
N PHE A 528 12.57 39.78 -0.44
CA PHE A 528 13.37 39.48 -1.62
C PHE A 528 12.51 38.98 -2.79
N LEU A 529 11.66 37.98 -2.56
CA LEU A 529 10.79 37.41 -3.58
C LEU A 529 9.84 38.48 -4.15
N GLY A 530 9.23 39.31 -3.29
CA GLY A 530 8.35 40.39 -3.72
C GLY A 530 9.05 41.47 -4.55
N ILE A 531 10.26 41.90 -4.17
CA ILE A 531 11.04 42.87 -4.96
C ILE A 531 11.50 42.25 -6.28
N ALA A 532 11.92 40.98 -6.27
CA ALA A 532 12.30 40.27 -7.48
C ALA A 532 11.13 40.16 -8.46
N LEU A 533 9.92 39.87 -7.97
CA LEU A 533 8.71 39.83 -8.79
C LEU A 533 8.39 41.21 -9.39
N ALA A 534 8.41 42.25 -8.57
CA ALA A 534 8.14 43.62 -9.02
C ALA A 534 9.16 44.09 -10.08
N ALA A 535 10.44 43.80 -9.86
CA ALA A 535 11.51 44.12 -10.80
C ALA A 535 11.35 43.33 -12.12
N GLY A 536 11.08 42.02 -12.04
CA GLY A 536 10.81 41.18 -13.20
C GLY A 536 9.62 41.68 -14.03
N ASN A 537 8.50 41.97 -13.37
CA ASN A 537 7.30 42.52 -14.04
C ASN A 537 7.55 43.87 -14.69
N HIS A 538 8.36 44.72 -14.07
CA HIS A 538 8.74 46.00 -14.65
C HIS A 538 9.58 45.82 -15.93
N LEU A 539 10.57 44.92 -15.90
CA LEU A 539 11.43 44.62 -17.06
C LEU A 539 10.68 43.92 -18.19
N ASN A 540 9.73 43.05 -17.85
CA ASN A 540 8.95 42.28 -18.82
C ASN A 540 7.68 43.01 -19.31
N LYS A 541 7.51 44.29 -18.96
CA LYS A 541 6.32 45.07 -19.33
C LYS A 541 6.13 45.10 -20.85
N GLY A 542 4.93 44.76 -21.32
CA GLY A 542 4.59 44.71 -22.75
C GLY A 542 4.99 43.40 -23.44
N SER A 543 5.47 42.40 -22.68
CA SER A 543 5.69 41.03 -23.16
C SER A 543 4.74 40.04 -22.48
N PHE A 544 4.64 38.82 -23.03
CA PHE A 544 3.87 37.73 -22.42
C PHE A 544 4.43 37.25 -21.06
N LEU A 545 5.64 37.69 -20.68
CA LEU A 545 6.30 37.38 -19.41
C LEU A 545 6.07 38.47 -18.33
N GLY A 546 5.34 39.54 -18.66
CA GLY A 546 4.96 40.60 -17.72
C GLY A 546 3.69 40.28 -16.95
N ASN A 547 3.36 41.11 -15.95
CA ASN A 547 2.16 40.96 -15.11
C ASN A 547 2.02 39.59 -14.42
N ALA A 548 3.13 38.94 -14.09
CA ALA A 548 3.12 37.70 -13.33
C ALA A 548 2.63 37.96 -11.89
N GLU A 549 1.80 37.06 -11.36
CA GLU A 549 1.33 37.10 -9.96
C GLU A 549 2.33 36.44 -9.00
N GLY A 550 3.23 35.61 -9.52
CA GLY A 550 4.28 34.91 -8.78
C GLY A 550 5.28 34.22 -9.71
N PHE A 551 6.32 33.61 -9.15
CA PHE A 551 7.28 32.77 -9.87
C PHE A 551 7.77 31.64 -8.97
N THR A 552 8.19 30.53 -9.58
CA THR A 552 8.81 29.41 -8.85
C THR A 552 10.30 29.66 -8.64
N MET A 553 10.89 29.00 -7.65
CA MET A 553 12.32 29.10 -7.31
C MET A 553 13.23 28.73 -8.49
N GLU A 554 12.73 28.03 -9.51
CA GLU A 554 13.45 27.79 -10.77
C GLU A 554 13.86 29.07 -11.50
N SER A 555 13.16 30.17 -11.26
CA SER A 555 13.47 31.47 -11.84
C SER A 555 14.67 32.16 -11.17
N ILE A 556 15.04 31.76 -9.95
CA ILE A 556 16.11 32.40 -9.15
C ILE A 556 17.44 32.49 -9.92
N PRO A 557 17.99 31.40 -10.51
CA PRO A 557 19.22 31.49 -11.30
C PRO A 557 19.13 32.55 -12.41
N ARG A 558 18.02 32.56 -13.17
CA ARG A 558 17.81 33.50 -14.28
C ARG A 558 17.74 34.94 -13.79
N ILE A 559 17.02 35.18 -12.69
CA ILE A 559 16.93 36.50 -12.05
C ILE A 559 18.31 37.01 -11.64
N LEU A 560 19.14 36.14 -11.05
CA LEU A 560 20.49 36.50 -10.59
C LEU A 560 21.48 36.73 -11.76
N GLU A 561 21.17 36.26 -12.97
CA GLU A 561 21.98 36.45 -14.17
C GLU A 561 21.70 37.76 -14.93
N VAL A 562 20.55 38.40 -14.70
CA VAL A 562 20.16 39.65 -15.40
C VAL A 562 21.16 40.79 -15.11
N LYS A 563 21.78 41.31 -16.18
CA LYS A 563 22.74 42.42 -16.17
C LYS A 563 22.56 43.29 -17.41
N SER A 564 22.70 44.61 -17.26
CA SER A 564 22.73 45.56 -18.38
C SER A 564 23.51 46.83 -18.00
N ASN A 565 24.31 47.34 -18.93
CA ASN A 565 25.04 48.62 -18.83
C ASN A 565 25.72 48.86 -17.46
N GLY A 566 26.45 47.87 -16.95
CA GLY A 566 27.19 47.96 -15.68
C GLY A 566 26.34 47.79 -14.41
N SER A 567 25.01 47.63 -14.52
CA SER A 567 24.11 47.34 -13.40
C SER A 567 23.62 45.89 -13.45
N SER A 568 23.55 45.22 -12.29
CA SER A 568 23.02 43.84 -12.17
C SER A 568 21.75 43.82 -11.34
N MET A 569 20.84 42.89 -11.64
CA MET A 569 19.64 42.65 -10.83
C MET A 569 20.00 42.38 -9.37
N VAL A 570 21.05 41.58 -9.13
CA VAL A 570 21.59 41.31 -7.79
C VAL A 570 21.95 42.60 -7.05
N SER A 571 22.64 43.54 -7.71
CA SER A 571 23.04 44.82 -7.10
C SER A 571 21.83 45.70 -6.73
N LEU A 572 20.74 45.60 -7.49
CA LEU A 572 19.49 46.30 -7.21
C LEU A 572 18.76 45.67 -6.02
N LEU A 573 18.61 44.34 -6.02
CA LEU A 573 17.93 43.60 -4.96
C LEU A 573 18.61 43.83 -3.61
N ARG A 574 19.95 43.72 -3.55
CA ARG A 574 20.76 43.98 -2.34
C ARG A 574 20.50 45.35 -1.69
N LYS A 575 20.26 46.39 -2.49
CA LYS A 575 19.98 47.74 -1.95
C LYS A 575 18.60 47.85 -1.29
N LYS A 576 17.74 46.86 -1.48
CA LYS A 576 16.33 46.88 -1.08
C LYS A 576 15.98 45.86 0.00
N ILE A 577 16.90 44.95 0.33
CA ILE A 577 16.77 43.92 1.39
C ILE A 577 17.92 44.01 2.40
N ASP A 578 17.72 43.46 3.59
CA ASP A 578 18.80 43.22 4.55
C ASP A 578 19.48 41.88 4.24
N CYS A 579 20.60 41.94 3.50
CA CYS A 579 21.34 40.74 3.13
C CYS A 579 21.94 40.00 4.33
N ALA A 580 22.32 40.69 5.39
CA ALA A 580 22.91 40.05 6.56
C ALA A 580 21.86 39.23 7.31
N GLN A 581 20.65 39.80 7.47
CA GLN A 581 19.53 39.09 8.07
C GLN A 581 19.05 37.94 7.19
N LEU A 582 18.97 38.10 5.86
CA LEU A 582 18.61 36.99 4.95
C LEU A 582 19.58 35.81 5.03
N LEU A 583 20.89 36.10 5.05
CA LEU A 583 21.94 35.07 5.19
C LEU A 583 21.84 34.34 6.52
N LYS A 584 21.53 35.07 7.60
CA LYS A 584 21.34 34.50 8.93
C LYS A 584 20.09 33.64 9.03
N ASP A 585 18.95 34.11 8.51
CA ASP A 585 17.67 33.39 8.54
C ASP A 585 17.78 32.06 7.81
N LEU A 586 18.42 32.07 6.64
CA LEU A 586 18.41 30.93 5.73
C LEU A 586 19.69 30.07 5.81
N SER A 587 20.63 30.35 6.72
CA SER A 587 21.86 29.54 6.85
C SER A 587 21.57 28.06 7.16
N VAL A 588 20.44 27.77 7.80
CA VAL A 588 19.98 26.41 8.10
C VAL A 588 19.78 25.55 6.83
N VAL A 589 19.62 26.16 5.65
CA VAL A 589 19.53 25.41 4.38
C VAL A 589 20.77 24.58 4.10
N TYR A 590 21.96 25.04 4.55
CA TYR A 590 23.20 24.30 4.36
C TYR A 590 23.24 23.02 5.20
N ASP A 591 22.61 23.04 6.38
CA ASP A 591 22.48 21.87 7.25
C ASP A 591 21.40 20.90 6.76
N ALA A 592 20.33 21.43 6.16
CA ALA A 592 19.22 20.65 5.62
C ALA A 592 19.50 20.07 4.22
N SER A 593 20.51 20.58 3.52
CA SER A 593 20.86 20.14 2.16
C SER A 593 21.30 18.67 2.15
N GLY A 594 20.71 17.87 1.26
CA GLY A 594 20.99 16.44 1.14
C GLY A 594 20.21 15.57 2.13
N VAL A 595 19.32 16.15 2.93
CA VAL A 595 18.35 15.39 3.72
C VAL A 595 17.20 14.96 2.82
N ASN A 596 17.04 13.65 2.64
CA ASN A 596 15.90 13.07 1.92
C ASN A 596 14.70 12.94 2.86
N PHE A 597 13.74 13.87 2.75
CA PHE A 597 12.54 13.89 3.59
C PHE A 597 11.68 12.63 3.41
N GLU A 598 11.44 12.17 2.18
CA GLU A 598 10.68 10.94 1.92
C GLU A 598 11.36 9.70 2.52
N GLY A 599 12.69 9.63 2.42
CA GLY A 599 13.49 8.58 3.06
C GLY A 599 13.33 8.58 4.58
N LEU A 600 13.42 9.77 5.20
CA LEU A 600 13.22 9.94 6.63
C LEU A 600 11.81 9.51 7.09
N CYS A 601 10.77 9.81 6.31
CA CYS A 601 9.41 9.34 6.60
C CYS A 601 9.34 7.81 6.65
N ILE A 602 9.99 7.11 5.71
CA ILE A 602 10.03 5.64 5.70
C ILE A 602 10.76 5.11 6.93
N GLU A 603 11.90 5.70 7.30
CA GLU A 603 12.68 5.32 8.49
C GLU A 603 11.87 5.47 9.78
N VAL A 604 11.16 6.59 9.95
CA VAL A 604 10.31 6.85 11.12
C VAL A 604 9.10 5.92 11.18
N GLU A 605 8.48 5.61 10.04
CA GLU A 605 7.36 4.65 10.01
C GLU A 605 7.82 3.21 10.31
N GLU A 606 9.01 2.80 9.86
CA GLU A 606 9.63 1.53 10.28
C GLU A 606 9.92 1.53 11.79
N LEU A 607 10.43 2.64 12.34
CA LEU A 607 10.65 2.79 13.77
C LEU A 607 9.36 2.67 14.59
N LYS A 608 8.28 3.33 14.16
CA LYS A 608 6.94 3.23 14.80
C LYS A 608 6.43 1.79 14.80
N LYS A 609 6.55 1.10 13.67
CA LYS A 609 6.17 -0.33 13.56
C LYS A 609 6.97 -1.19 14.54
N ASN A 610 8.27 -0.96 14.64
CA ASN A 610 9.14 -1.71 15.55
C ASN A 610 8.78 -1.44 17.02
N TYR A 611 8.50 -0.18 17.37
CA TYR A 611 8.03 0.20 18.70
C TYR A 611 6.74 -0.54 19.08
N ILE A 612 5.73 -0.57 18.21
CA ILE A 612 4.45 -1.27 18.46
C ILE A 612 4.67 -2.76 18.71
N ASN A 613 5.54 -3.41 17.93
CA ASN A 613 5.83 -4.83 18.11
C ASN A 613 6.55 -5.11 19.44
N ALA A 614 7.43 -4.21 19.87
CA ALA A 614 8.14 -4.30 21.15
C ALA A 614 7.23 -4.00 22.35
N SER A 615 6.38 -2.97 22.26
CA SER A 615 5.47 -2.53 23.33
C SER A 615 4.30 -3.50 23.55
N GLY A 616 3.88 -4.23 22.52
CA GLY A 616 2.86 -5.28 22.62
C GLY A 616 3.31 -6.56 23.36
N SER A 617 4.43 -6.53 24.08
CA SER A 617 4.94 -7.65 24.87
C SER A 617 4.21 -7.78 26.21
N ALA A 618 3.93 -9.01 26.63
CA ALA A 618 3.35 -9.31 27.95
C ALA A 618 4.41 -9.55 29.05
N PHE A 619 5.71 -9.51 28.70
CA PHE A 619 6.80 -9.83 29.63
C PHE A 619 7.23 -8.58 30.42
N PRO A 620 7.21 -8.61 31.77
CA PRO A 620 7.51 -7.44 32.60
C PRO A 620 8.88 -6.80 32.34
N GLN A 621 9.92 -7.62 32.13
CA GLN A 621 11.28 -7.14 31.86
C GLN A 621 11.41 -6.31 30.57
N ILE A 622 10.52 -6.53 29.60
CA ILE A 622 10.46 -5.76 28.36
C ILE A 622 9.62 -4.51 28.57
N GLN A 623 8.48 -4.63 29.26
CA GLN A 623 7.61 -3.50 29.59
C GLN A 623 8.35 -2.40 30.37
N GLU A 624 9.09 -2.77 31.42
CA GLU A 624 9.88 -1.81 32.22
C GLU A 624 10.92 -1.05 31.38
N LYS A 625 11.57 -1.73 30.42
CA LYS A 625 12.52 -1.07 29.51
C LYS A 625 11.80 -0.16 28.52
N MET A 626 10.64 -0.58 28.00
CA MET A 626 9.84 0.21 27.06
C MET A 626 9.31 1.49 27.72
N GLU A 627 8.83 1.42 28.97
CA GLU A 627 8.37 2.59 29.74
C GLU A 627 9.47 3.66 29.87
N LYS A 628 10.73 3.26 30.09
CA LYS A 628 11.87 4.19 30.18
C LYS A 628 12.19 4.89 28.84
N ILE A 629 11.79 4.30 27.72
CA ILE A 629 12.06 4.84 26.37
C ILE A 629 10.85 5.60 25.81
N GLN A 630 9.65 5.32 26.32
CA GLN A 630 8.37 5.84 25.83
C GLN A 630 8.40 7.36 25.65
N GLU A 631 8.82 8.13 26.65
CA GLU A 631 8.87 9.60 26.58
C GLU A 631 9.75 10.10 25.43
N LYS A 632 10.93 9.49 25.24
CA LYS A 632 11.86 9.87 24.14
C LYS A 632 11.28 9.50 22.78
N TYR A 633 10.63 8.36 22.68
CA TYR A 633 9.95 7.92 21.46
C TYR A 633 8.77 8.84 21.09
N GLU A 634 7.95 9.20 22.08
CA GLU A 634 6.82 10.13 21.91
C GLU A 634 7.30 11.52 21.49
N ALA A 635 8.42 12.00 22.05
CA ALA A 635 9.05 13.24 21.63
C ALA A 635 9.48 13.21 20.14
N ILE A 636 10.07 12.11 19.68
CA ILE A 636 10.42 11.93 18.26
C ILE A 636 9.17 11.90 17.38
N CYS A 637 8.11 11.20 17.79
CA CYS A 637 6.85 11.16 17.04
C CYS A 637 6.21 12.55 16.93
N SER A 638 6.16 13.29 18.03
CA SER A 638 5.63 14.65 18.05
C SER A 638 6.43 15.60 17.15
N LEU A 639 7.76 15.50 17.20
CA LEU A 639 8.63 16.28 16.33
C LEU A 639 8.44 15.90 14.85
N TYR A 640 8.31 14.61 14.54
CA TYR A 640 8.03 14.13 13.20
C TYR A 640 6.69 14.67 12.65
N ASP A 641 5.63 14.64 13.45
CA ASP A 641 4.32 15.18 13.04
C ASP A 641 4.41 16.69 12.80
N LYS A 642 5.15 17.41 13.64
CA LYS A 642 5.42 18.84 13.47
C LYS A 642 6.18 19.13 12.19
N VAL A 643 7.27 18.41 11.91
CA VAL A 643 8.07 18.57 10.69
C VAL A 643 7.25 18.24 9.45
N THR A 644 6.45 17.18 9.48
CA THR A 644 5.58 16.78 8.37
C THR A 644 4.55 17.85 8.05
N LYS A 645 3.96 18.45 9.10
CA LYS A 645 3.06 19.60 8.95
C LYS A 645 3.80 20.80 8.34
N LEU A 646 4.95 21.17 8.88
CA LEU A 646 5.76 22.29 8.38
C LEU A 646 6.18 22.10 6.92
N HIS A 647 6.56 20.89 6.52
CA HIS A 647 6.89 20.56 5.13
C HIS A 647 5.68 20.78 4.20
N ARG A 648 4.49 20.31 4.61
CA ARG A 648 3.24 20.55 3.87
C ARG A 648 2.92 22.04 3.77
N ASP A 649 3.01 22.75 4.89
CA ASP A 649 2.71 24.17 4.97
C ASP A 649 3.70 24.99 4.10
N CYS A 650 4.99 24.61 4.04
CA CYS A 650 5.96 25.20 3.10
C CYS A 650 5.55 24.93 1.64
N ARG A 651 5.19 23.69 1.30
CA ARG A 651 4.77 23.33 -0.05
C ARG A 651 3.58 24.18 -0.52
N GLU A 652 2.61 24.40 0.37
CA GLU A 652 1.45 25.26 0.09
C GLU A 652 1.86 26.73 -0.02
N TYR A 653 2.67 27.21 0.93
CA TYR A 653 3.13 28.59 0.97
C TYR A 653 3.95 29.03 -0.26
N PHE A 654 4.78 28.15 -0.82
CA PHE A 654 5.55 28.43 -2.04
C PHE A 654 4.85 27.97 -3.33
N GLY A 655 3.79 27.16 -3.23
CA GLY A 655 3.11 26.60 -4.40
C GLY A 655 3.93 25.57 -5.19
N GLU A 656 5.04 25.08 -4.64
CA GLU A 656 5.93 24.09 -5.28
C GLU A 656 6.51 23.11 -4.26
N LYS A 657 7.12 22.02 -4.74
CA LYS A 657 7.74 21.02 -3.87
C LYS A 657 9.03 21.56 -3.24
N ILE A 658 9.24 21.24 -1.96
CA ILE A 658 10.45 21.63 -1.22
C ILE A 658 11.44 20.45 -1.26
N ASP A 659 12.08 20.29 -2.41
CA ASP A 659 13.06 19.22 -2.65
C ASP A 659 14.51 19.75 -2.61
N ASP A 660 15.48 18.87 -2.90
CA ASP A 660 16.89 19.25 -3.02
C ASP A 660 17.11 20.33 -4.09
N GLY A 661 16.30 20.35 -5.15
CA GLY A 661 16.35 21.37 -6.19
C GLY A 661 15.95 22.74 -5.66
N PHE A 662 14.85 22.82 -4.90
CA PHE A 662 14.41 24.02 -4.19
C PHE A 662 15.52 24.54 -3.26
N SER A 663 16.06 23.65 -2.42
CA SER A 663 17.10 23.98 -1.44
C SER A 663 18.39 24.47 -2.12
N SER A 664 18.78 23.85 -3.23
CA SER A 664 19.94 24.26 -4.04
C SER A 664 19.79 25.66 -4.63
N ARG A 665 18.57 26.06 -5.01
CA ARG A 665 18.29 27.42 -5.53
C ARG A 665 18.38 28.47 -4.41
N ILE A 666 17.96 28.12 -3.19
CA ILE A 666 18.19 28.98 -2.02
C ILE A 666 19.68 29.12 -1.74
N ILE A 667 20.44 28.02 -1.73
CA ILE A 667 21.90 28.07 -1.54
C ILE A 667 22.56 28.97 -2.59
N LEU A 668 22.19 28.81 -3.87
CA LEU A 668 22.68 29.68 -4.94
C LEU A 668 22.38 31.16 -4.69
N LEU A 669 21.16 31.46 -4.22
CA LEU A 669 20.77 32.81 -3.82
C LEU A 669 21.67 33.34 -2.70
N LEU A 670 21.84 32.58 -1.61
CA LEU A 670 22.68 32.97 -0.48
C LEU A 670 24.13 33.20 -0.91
N ASP A 671 24.72 32.30 -1.69
CA ASP A 671 26.09 32.44 -2.19
C ASP A 671 26.26 33.68 -3.08
N ARG A 672 25.24 34.01 -3.88
CA ARG A 672 25.23 35.23 -4.69
C ARG A 672 25.02 36.48 -3.86
N MET A 673 24.30 36.39 -2.74
CA MET A 673 24.12 37.46 -1.76
C MET A 673 25.31 37.62 -0.81
N ALA A 674 26.13 36.60 -0.60
CA ALA A 674 27.33 36.68 0.22
C ALA A 674 28.53 37.32 -0.52
N ARG A 675 28.75 36.95 -1.79
CA ARG A 675 29.97 37.28 -2.57
C ARG A 675 30.32 38.77 -2.75
N ASP A 676 29.38 39.70 -2.61
CA ASP A 676 29.64 41.15 -2.69
C ASP A 676 29.45 41.89 -1.34
N VAL A 677 29.18 41.19 -0.23
CA VAL A 677 29.26 41.77 1.13
C VAL A 677 30.73 41.89 1.57
N GLN A 678 31.59 40.96 1.16
CA GLN A 678 33.03 40.95 1.46
C GLN A 678 33.87 41.92 0.59
N LYS A 679 33.24 42.65 -0.36
CA LYS A 679 33.91 43.65 -1.20
C LYS A 679 33.72 45.09 -0.73
N LYS A 680 32.99 45.30 0.37
CA LYS A 680 32.96 46.53 1.15
C LYS A 680 33.71 46.29 2.43
#